data_AF-A0A4R9G2P5-F1
#
_entry.id   AF-A0A4R9G2P5-F1
#
_cell.length_a   1.000
_cell.length_b   1.000
_cell.length_c   1.000
_cell.angle_alpha   90.00
_cell.angle_beta   90.00
_cell.angle_gamma   90.00
#
_symmetry.space_group_name_H-M   'P 1'
#
loop_
_entity.id
_entity.type
_entity.pdbx_description
1 polymer ?
#
loop_
_entity_poly.entity_id
_entity_poly.type
_entity_poly.pdbx_seq_one_letter_code
_entity_poly.pdbx_strand_id
1 'polypeptide(L)'
;MREKKKKTTAKTKHEGKNIRFGSVFSSNQELFRDWEKEETDSFAGLFEYKTVSSGAILLPAERSSEWFYFLLEGNCEEFTKASSGEELMIRRLGPNSHFGEAGFFHWKEGKFGVRAETDCKLLRISSKHWKKWEAEHPETSKRWKERLETKRFFRMASYEPSHKELLAFISNIELLFHIDHRKIGELLPYLRWLYVPGGERLMLQGEPGNSLFVILSGRFRYTVADEQGNITGEGEFAKGDIIGEMSLLTGEPRSASVYAVRSSQVIQISRNGFRKFISDSPEALFHVTETIARRLGQRNKESYRFSRKVHTIALVPVTEGFPLRHFSNELSKSLKSFGSTLSVNEEKLSKSLKEKKIYQKNGIRFGIPDILSWFGELEKEYDNVVFEVDPSGDPLWTEASLRQADRILLLTETGRPILKNSYSWNLIQGESLSETMKESLVYLEDSFTRWEELETLLHELPGQKLILRKNRAGEFDRIARRLEGKSVGIALAGGGAKGFAHLGFLRSLSEAGVPIDIIGGTSAGSIMAGLFAMGYGFDECIRLIKEVWIEAKLTRDYTLPFVSILRGARYSKAIKEFFGNRKIETLWIPFLAVACDLTNSKPKVFEEGEVWKAIRASTSIPGIFPPFYSDGSLYVDGGLWDNLPGTLVRRKGADVLFSVDLGAGSQPNKDQTYGQLVESRFPGEAPSALKLLGNQFMKKEQRYSYPHIGELFMRSMLLSSRNNLIKTKENSDIFVELPVRDFSTFDWDEYKTLYELGYEHSQKFVKDWAKIIKDKVYSEKRKN
;
A
#
# COMPACT_ATOMS: atom_id res chain seq x y z
N MET A 1 -53.88 -39.95 -21.12
CA MET A 1 -53.65 -38.49 -21.25
C MET A 1 -53.36 -37.75 -19.93
N ARG A 2 -53.81 -38.21 -18.75
CA ARG A 2 -53.53 -37.55 -17.45
C ARG A 2 -52.06 -37.66 -16.97
N GLU A 3 -51.32 -38.71 -17.34
CA GLU A 3 -49.90 -38.86 -16.96
C GLU A 3 -48.92 -38.06 -17.83
N LYS A 4 -49.19 -37.91 -19.13
CA LYS A 4 -48.40 -37.04 -20.02
C LYS A 4 -48.53 -35.57 -19.59
N LYS A 5 -49.73 -35.09 -19.23
CA LYS A 5 -49.91 -33.71 -18.70
C LYS A 5 -49.13 -33.46 -17.41
N LYS A 6 -49.05 -34.41 -16.46
CA LYS A 6 -48.27 -34.27 -15.21
C LYS A 6 -46.75 -34.24 -15.45
N LYS A 7 -46.22 -35.06 -16.38
CA LYS A 7 -44.78 -35.03 -16.72
C LYS A 7 -44.39 -33.74 -17.44
N THR A 8 -45.23 -33.21 -18.33
CA THR A 8 -44.95 -31.94 -19.02
C THR A 8 -45.04 -30.72 -18.08
N THR A 9 -45.96 -30.72 -17.09
CA THR A 9 -46.03 -29.65 -16.06
C THR A 9 -44.90 -29.70 -15.04
N ALA A 10 -44.38 -30.89 -14.70
CA ALA A 10 -43.21 -31.03 -13.83
C ALA A 10 -41.92 -30.54 -14.53
N LYS A 11 -41.76 -30.82 -15.82
CA LYS A 11 -40.60 -30.39 -16.62
C LYS A 11 -40.57 -28.87 -16.85
N THR A 12 -41.73 -28.26 -17.17
CA THR A 12 -41.86 -26.79 -17.29
C THR A 12 -41.74 -26.05 -15.94
N LYS A 13 -42.15 -26.66 -14.82
CA LYS A 13 -41.87 -26.11 -13.47
C LYS A 13 -40.39 -26.16 -13.11
N HIS A 14 -39.66 -27.18 -13.53
CA HIS A 14 -38.22 -27.30 -13.29
C HIS A 14 -37.42 -26.32 -14.16
N GLU A 15 -37.75 -26.20 -15.46
CA GLU A 15 -37.11 -25.22 -16.37
C GLU A 15 -37.41 -23.77 -15.95
N GLY A 16 -38.64 -23.46 -15.55
CA GLY A 16 -39.00 -22.13 -15.03
C GLY A 16 -38.37 -21.79 -13.67
N LYS A 17 -38.06 -22.79 -12.85
CA LYS A 17 -37.26 -22.61 -11.61
C LYS A 17 -35.79 -22.34 -11.93
N ASN A 18 -35.17 -23.10 -12.83
CA ASN A 18 -33.76 -22.91 -13.20
C ASN A 18 -33.50 -21.55 -13.86
N ILE A 19 -34.42 -21.05 -14.69
CA ILE A 19 -34.30 -19.72 -15.31
C ILE A 19 -34.36 -18.60 -14.25
N ARG A 20 -35.24 -18.72 -13.26
CA ARG A 20 -35.38 -17.72 -12.17
C ARG A 20 -34.27 -17.80 -11.13
N PHE A 21 -33.74 -18.98 -10.89
CA PHE A 21 -32.58 -19.16 -10.00
C PHE A 21 -31.27 -18.70 -10.69
N GLY A 22 -31.20 -18.76 -12.02
CA GLY A 22 -30.07 -18.21 -12.79
C GLY A 22 -29.81 -16.72 -12.54
N SER A 23 -30.87 -15.91 -12.32
CA SER A 23 -30.69 -14.50 -11.92
C SER A 23 -30.10 -14.35 -10.52
N VAL A 24 -30.47 -15.26 -9.60
CA VAL A 24 -29.92 -15.32 -8.24
C VAL A 24 -28.44 -15.71 -8.28
N PHE A 25 -28.05 -16.73 -9.04
CA PHE A 25 -26.64 -17.11 -9.21
C PHE A 25 -25.82 -15.99 -9.82
N SER A 26 -26.29 -15.40 -10.94
CA SER A 26 -25.57 -14.30 -11.60
C SER A 26 -25.44 -13.05 -10.74
N SER A 27 -26.41 -12.76 -9.87
CA SER A 27 -26.37 -11.61 -8.95
C SER A 27 -25.66 -11.90 -7.64
N ASN A 28 -25.38 -13.17 -7.32
CA ASN A 28 -24.69 -13.61 -6.10
C ASN A 28 -23.48 -14.51 -6.46
N GLN A 29 -22.78 -14.22 -7.55
CA GLN A 29 -21.70 -15.08 -8.06
C GLN A 29 -20.62 -15.38 -7.03
N GLU A 30 -20.31 -14.45 -6.12
CA GLU A 30 -19.33 -14.69 -5.07
C GLU A 30 -19.79 -15.71 -4.03
N LEU A 31 -21.08 -15.71 -3.73
CA LEU A 31 -21.68 -16.67 -2.81
C LEU A 31 -21.52 -18.08 -3.40
N PHE A 32 -21.74 -18.22 -4.70
CA PHE A 32 -21.66 -19.48 -5.44
C PHE A 32 -20.36 -19.66 -6.22
N ARG A 33 -19.29 -18.94 -5.83
CA ARG A 33 -17.99 -19.01 -6.51
C ARG A 33 -17.42 -20.42 -6.35
N ASP A 34 -16.81 -20.94 -7.41
CA ASP A 34 -16.24 -22.30 -7.46
C ASP A 34 -17.28 -23.43 -7.37
N TRP A 35 -18.57 -23.12 -7.47
CA TRP A 35 -19.60 -24.14 -7.58
C TRP A 35 -19.62 -24.69 -9.00
N GLU A 36 -19.60 -26.01 -9.11
CA GLU A 36 -19.84 -26.67 -10.38
C GLU A 36 -21.31 -26.55 -10.78
N LYS A 37 -21.58 -26.73 -12.08
CA LYS A 37 -22.93 -26.66 -12.62
C LYS A 37 -23.87 -27.69 -11.97
N GLU A 38 -23.34 -28.86 -11.63
CA GLU A 38 -24.10 -29.93 -10.96
C GLU A 38 -24.49 -29.56 -9.52
N GLU A 39 -23.58 -28.92 -8.78
CA GLU A 39 -23.84 -28.43 -7.42
C GLU A 39 -24.89 -27.31 -7.43
N THR A 40 -24.75 -26.40 -8.39
CA THR A 40 -25.65 -25.28 -8.69
C THR A 40 -27.07 -25.76 -8.99
N ASP A 41 -27.21 -26.73 -9.91
CA ASP A 41 -28.51 -27.29 -10.31
C ASP A 41 -29.15 -28.11 -9.18
N SER A 42 -28.35 -28.89 -8.44
CA SER A 42 -28.78 -29.66 -7.27
C SER A 42 -29.34 -28.74 -6.18
N PHE A 43 -28.62 -27.64 -5.88
CA PHE A 43 -29.04 -26.67 -4.87
C PHE A 43 -30.29 -25.89 -5.28
N ALA A 44 -30.35 -25.42 -6.53
CA ALA A 44 -31.52 -24.72 -7.06
C ALA A 44 -32.80 -25.56 -6.97
N GLY A 45 -32.68 -26.88 -7.11
CA GLY A 45 -33.78 -27.84 -6.98
C GLY A 45 -34.48 -27.84 -5.62
N LEU A 46 -33.80 -27.38 -4.55
CA LEU A 46 -34.29 -27.41 -3.18
C LEU A 46 -35.19 -26.22 -2.81
N PHE A 47 -35.26 -25.18 -3.65
CA PHE A 47 -35.99 -23.97 -3.32
C PHE A 47 -37.48 -24.03 -3.68
N GLU A 48 -38.29 -23.50 -2.78
CA GLU A 48 -39.73 -23.27 -2.97
C GLU A 48 -39.97 -21.84 -3.45
N TYR A 49 -40.82 -21.69 -4.46
CA TYR A 49 -41.27 -20.37 -4.90
C TYR A 49 -42.48 -19.93 -4.08
N LYS A 50 -42.48 -18.69 -3.62
CA LYS A 50 -43.55 -18.06 -2.83
C LYS A 50 -43.84 -16.65 -3.34
N THR A 51 -45.10 -16.25 -3.27
CA THR A 51 -45.53 -14.88 -3.53
C THR A 51 -46.15 -14.32 -2.25
N VAL A 52 -45.83 -13.08 -1.94
CA VAL A 52 -46.19 -12.41 -0.69
C VAL A 52 -46.69 -11.02 -1.02
N SER A 53 -47.84 -10.65 -0.47
CA SER A 53 -48.43 -9.32 -0.69
C SER A 53 -47.71 -8.25 0.12
N SER A 54 -47.77 -7.00 -0.36
CA SER A 54 -47.30 -5.83 0.37
C SER A 54 -47.85 -5.79 1.81
N GLY A 55 -47.02 -5.36 2.75
CA GLY A 55 -47.31 -5.25 4.19
C GLY A 55 -47.10 -6.54 4.99
N ALA A 56 -46.93 -7.70 4.35
CA ALA A 56 -46.77 -8.96 5.06
C ALA A 56 -45.39 -9.08 5.73
N ILE A 57 -45.39 -9.52 6.99
CA ILE A 57 -44.16 -9.84 7.73
C ILE A 57 -43.69 -11.24 7.30
N LEU A 58 -42.56 -11.29 6.59
CA LEU A 58 -41.90 -12.54 6.16
C LEU A 58 -41.11 -13.17 7.30
N LEU A 59 -40.45 -12.34 8.10
CA LEU A 59 -39.70 -12.72 9.29
C LEU A 59 -40.05 -11.77 10.43
N PRO A 60 -40.45 -12.28 11.61
CA PRO A 60 -40.60 -11.44 12.80
C PRO A 60 -39.24 -11.23 13.47
N ALA A 61 -38.98 -10.00 13.94
CA ALA A 61 -37.72 -9.63 14.58
C ALA A 61 -37.43 -10.39 15.90
N GLU A 62 -38.42 -11.09 16.47
CA GLU A 62 -38.29 -11.77 17.75
C GLU A 62 -38.04 -13.29 17.62
N ARG A 63 -38.12 -13.87 16.42
CA ARG A 63 -37.91 -15.32 16.20
C ARG A 63 -36.79 -15.61 15.22
N SER A 64 -36.05 -16.68 15.49
CA SER A 64 -35.05 -17.20 14.56
C SER A 64 -35.76 -17.80 13.34
N SER A 65 -35.32 -17.43 12.15
CA SER A 65 -35.84 -18.02 10.91
C SER A 65 -35.42 -19.47 10.76
N GLU A 66 -36.33 -20.36 10.39
CA GLU A 66 -36.00 -21.73 9.92
C GLU A 66 -35.81 -21.80 8.41
N TRP A 67 -35.93 -20.65 7.73
CA TRP A 67 -35.92 -20.52 6.29
C TRP A 67 -34.90 -19.51 5.82
N PHE A 68 -34.25 -19.80 4.70
CA PHE A 68 -33.38 -18.88 4.00
C PHE A 68 -34.03 -18.47 2.69
N TYR A 69 -33.95 -17.19 2.34
CA TYR A 69 -34.75 -16.59 1.27
C TYR A 69 -33.90 -15.88 0.24
N PHE A 70 -34.31 -15.94 -1.03
CA PHE A 70 -33.90 -15.02 -2.10
C PHE A 70 -35.11 -14.25 -2.63
N LEU A 71 -35.02 -12.93 -2.68
CA LEU A 71 -36.02 -12.07 -3.29
C LEU A 71 -35.82 -12.07 -4.81
N LEU A 72 -36.84 -12.35 -5.61
CA LEU A 72 -36.77 -12.36 -7.08
C LEU A 72 -37.34 -11.08 -7.68
N GLU A 73 -38.47 -10.62 -7.16
CA GLU A 73 -39.17 -9.40 -7.59
C GLU A 73 -39.80 -8.74 -6.36
N GLY A 74 -39.99 -7.43 -6.42
CA GLY A 74 -40.49 -6.63 -5.31
C GLY A 74 -39.37 -6.17 -4.37
N ASN A 75 -39.78 -5.42 -3.36
CA ASN A 75 -38.94 -4.81 -2.34
C ASN A 75 -39.44 -5.22 -0.95
N CYS A 76 -38.52 -5.56 -0.07
CA CYS A 76 -38.77 -5.76 1.35
C CYS A 76 -37.98 -4.77 2.19
N GLU A 77 -38.49 -4.46 3.37
CA GLU A 77 -37.82 -3.76 4.44
C GLU A 77 -37.27 -4.79 5.44
N GLU A 78 -35.96 -4.76 5.71
CA GLU A 78 -35.36 -5.46 6.85
C GLU A 78 -35.28 -4.49 8.02
N PHE A 79 -35.75 -4.89 9.19
CA PHE A 79 -35.87 -4.04 10.37
C PHE A 79 -35.45 -4.77 11.65
N THR A 80 -35.10 -4.01 12.68
CA THR A 80 -34.94 -4.50 14.06
C THR A 80 -35.89 -3.75 14.98
N LYS A 81 -36.15 -4.28 16.17
CA LYS A 81 -36.88 -3.55 17.20
C LYS A 81 -35.91 -2.96 18.21
N ALA A 82 -35.96 -1.65 18.34
CA ALA A 82 -35.26 -0.92 19.39
C ALA A 82 -35.82 -1.28 20.77
N SER A 83 -35.03 -0.99 21.79
CA SER A 83 -35.41 -1.12 23.21
C SER A 83 -36.68 -0.35 23.59
N SER A 84 -37.00 0.71 22.82
CA SER A 84 -38.19 1.54 22.96
C SER A 84 -39.47 0.90 22.39
N GLY A 85 -39.35 -0.24 21.69
CA GLY A 85 -40.44 -0.87 20.94
C GLY A 85 -40.61 -0.30 19.53
N GLU A 86 -39.86 0.75 19.17
CA GLU A 86 -39.84 1.32 17.82
C GLU A 86 -39.13 0.39 16.84
N GLU A 87 -39.67 0.25 15.64
CA GLU A 87 -39.03 -0.51 14.56
C GLU A 87 -38.05 0.39 13.82
N LEU A 88 -36.78 -0.01 13.82
CA LEU A 88 -35.71 0.65 13.10
C LEU A 88 -35.46 -0.10 11.79
N MET A 89 -35.71 0.56 10.66
CA MET A 89 -35.35 0.05 9.34
C MET A 89 -33.84 -0.05 9.22
N ILE A 90 -33.35 -1.25 8.91
CA ILE A 90 -31.92 -1.55 8.74
C ILE A 90 -31.53 -1.34 7.29
N ARG A 91 -32.32 -1.86 6.34
CA ARG A 91 -32.08 -1.72 4.90
C ARG A 91 -33.29 -2.12 4.08
N ARG A 92 -33.33 -1.67 2.83
CA ARG A 92 -34.21 -2.21 1.79
C ARG A 92 -33.57 -3.36 1.04
N LEU A 93 -34.31 -4.45 0.91
CA LEU A 93 -33.99 -5.62 0.13
C LEU A 93 -34.70 -5.50 -1.21
N GLY A 94 -33.94 -5.37 -2.30
CA GLY A 94 -34.47 -5.40 -3.66
C GLY A 94 -34.30 -6.78 -4.33
N PRO A 95 -34.73 -6.92 -5.59
CA PRO A 95 -34.54 -8.14 -6.37
C PRO A 95 -33.11 -8.69 -6.30
N ASN A 96 -33.01 -10.02 -6.23
CA ASN A 96 -31.82 -10.86 -6.04
C ASN A 96 -31.11 -10.78 -4.68
N SER A 97 -31.67 -10.02 -3.71
CA SER A 97 -31.18 -10.02 -2.32
C SER A 97 -31.53 -11.31 -1.59
N HIS A 98 -30.81 -11.63 -0.51
CA HIS A 98 -31.15 -12.72 0.40
C HIS A 98 -31.24 -12.28 1.86
N PHE A 99 -31.98 -13.06 2.65
CA PHE A 99 -32.25 -12.80 4.06
C PHE A 99 -32.63 -14.09 4.82
N GLY A 100 -32.56 -14.03 6.15
CA GLY A 100 -32.93 -15.12 7.06
C GLY A 100 -31.78 -16.05 7.48
N GLU A 101 -30.57 -15.87 6.93
CA GLU A 101 -29.35 -16.66 7.20
C GLU A 101 -29.04 -16.78 8.70
N ALA A 102 -29.31 -15.70 9.44
CA ALA A 102 -29.11 -15.55 10.86
C ALA A 102 -29.69 -16.69 11.70
N GLY A 103 -31.01 -16.80 11.66
CA GLY A 103 -31.73 -17.83 12.38
C GLY A 103 -31.51 -19.20 11.74
N PHE A 104 -31.35 -19.23 10.42
CA PHE A 104 -31.22 -20.46 9.65
C PHE A 104 -29.97 -21.25 10.02
N PHE A 105 -28.85 -20.56 10.27
CA PHE A 105 -27.57 -21.16 10.66
C PHE A 105 -27.26 -21.07 12.15
N HIS A 106 -28.21 -20.59 12.97
CA HIS A 106 -28.05 -20.44 14.43
C HIS A 106 -26.84 -19.61 14.85
N TRP A 107 -26.48 -18.59 14.06
CA TRP A 107 -25.42 -17.66 14.41
C TRP A 107 -25.82 -16.82 15.62
N LYS A 108 -24.84 -16.40 16.42
CA LYS A 108 -25.06 -15.80 17.75
C LYS A 108 -25.75 -14.44 17.69
N GLU A 109 -25.69 -13.72 16.57
CA GLU A 109 -26.17 -12.35 16.48
C GLU A 109 -27.62 -12.24 15.97
N GLY A 110 -28.38 -11.32 16.59
CA GLY A 110 -29.53 -10.58 16.06
C GLY A 110 -30.61 -11.34 15.28
N LYS A 111 -31.83 -11.35 15.83
CA LYS A 111 -33.04 -11.71 15.07
C LYS A 111 -33.54 -10.45 14.35
N PHE A 112 -33.65 -10.51 13.02
CA PHE A 112 -34.14 -9.40 12.19
C PHE A 112 -35.52 -9.68 11.65
N GLY A 113 -36.34 -8.64 11.62
CA GLY A 113 -37.63 -8.64 10.97
C GLY A 113 -37.47 -8.35 9.48
N VAL A 114 -38.32 -8.94 8.65
CA VAL A 114 -38.42 -8.62 7.22
C VAL A 114 -39.88 -8.46 6.86
N ARG A 115 -40.23 -7.33 6.25
CA ARG A 115 -41.58 -6.97 5.81
C ARG A 115 -41.60 -6.68 4.32
N ALA A 116 -42.63 -7.09 3.60
CA ALA A 116 -42.80 -6.75 2.19
C ALA A 116 -43.25 -5.28 2.06
N GLU A 117 -42.52 -4.43 1.33
CA GLU A 117 -42.99 -3.08 0.99
C GLU A 117 -43.90 -3.11 -0.24
N THR A 118 -43.66 -4.05 -1.16
CA THR A 118 -44.44 -4.27 -2.38
C THR A 118 -44.83 -5.74 -2.49
N ASP A 119 -45.60 -6.11 -3.51
CA ASP A 119 -45.85 -7.51 -3.79
C ASP A 119 -44.52 -8.19 -4.20
N CYS A 120 -44.11 -9.16 -3.39
CA CYS A 120 -42.82 -9.82 -3.52
C CYS A 120 -42.95 -11.24 -4.05
N LYS A 121 -42.05 -11.62 -4.94
CA LYS A 121 -41.84 -13.01 -5.36
C LYS A 121 -40.50 -13.45 -4.82
N LEU A 122 -40.45 -14.60 -4.16
CA LEU A 122 -39.26 -15.08 -3.48
C LEU A 122 -39.07 -16.59 -3.62
N LEU A 123 -37.83 -17.01 -3.50
CA LEU A 123 -37.42 -18.39 -3.32
C LEU A 123 -37.07 -18.60 -1.85
N ARG A 124 -37.39 -19.76 -1.30
CA ARG A 124 -37.03 -20.12 0.07
C ARG A 124 -36.58 -21.57 0.19
N ILE A 125 -35.64 -21.84 1.08
CA ILE A 125 -35.19 -23.19 1.44
C ILE A 125 -35.35 -23.39 2.95
N SER A 126 -35.76 -24.58 3.38
CA SER A 126 -35.85 -24.92 4.81
C SER A 126 -34.57 -25.53 5.33
N SER A 127 -34.32 -25.37 6.63
CA SER A 127 -33.16 -25.95 7.32
C SER A 127 -33.05 -27.47 7.11
N LYS A 128 -34.18 -28.17 7.00
CA LYS A 128 -34.24 -29.61 6.70
C LYS A 128 -33.69 -29.96 5.32
N HIS A 129 -34.11 -29.23 4.28
CA HIS A 129 -33.63 -29.47 2.92
C HIS A 129 -32.15 -29.11 2.77
N TRP A 130 -31.72 -28.03 3.43
CA TRP A 130 -30.31 -27.65 3.49
C TRP A 130 -29.43 -28.71 4.15
N LYS A 131 -29.81 -29.21 5.35
CA LYS A 131 -29.02 -30.23 6.06
C LYS A 131 -28.79 -31.49 5.22
N LYS A 132 -29.78 -31.86 4.40
CA LYS A 132 -29.65 -33.00 3.49
C LYS A 132 -28.60 -32.73 2.40
N TRP A 133 -28.64 -31.55 1.80
CA TRP A 133 -27.70 -31.15 0.75
C TRP A 133 -26.28 -30.93 1.28
N GLU A 134 -26.16 -30.35 2.47
CA GLU A 134 -24.89 -30.16 3.19
C GLU A 134 -24.16 -31.48 3.45
N ALA A 135 -24.90 -32.55 3.78
CA ALA A 135 -24.30 -33.88 3.96
C ALA A 135 -23.75 -34.46 2.65
N GLU A 136 -24.31 -34.07 1.50
CA GLU A 136 -23.85 -34.50 0.17
C GLU A 136 -22.68 -33.62 -0.35
N HIS A 137 -22.56 -32.36 0.12
CA HIS A 137 -21.56 -31.38 -0.32
C HIS A 137 -20.89 -30.63 0.86
N PRO A 138 -20.13 -31.33 1.73
CA PRO A 138 -19.64 -30.76 3.00
C PRO A 138 -18.61 -29.63 2.81
N GLU A 139 -17.66 -29.78 1.88
CA GLU A 139 -16.64 -28.74 1.63
C GLU A 139 -17.23 -27.49 0.97
N THR A 140 -18.07 -27.68 -0.04
CA THR A 140 -18.77 -26.60 -0.74
C THR A 140 -19.68 -25.82 0.21
N SER A 141 -20.45 -26.52 1.05
CA SER A 141 -21.34 -25.90 2.04
C SER A 141 -20.59 -25.18 3.17
N LYS A 142 -19.43 -25.69 3.60
CA LYS A 142 -18.57 -25.02 4.59
C LYS A 142 -18.07 -23.68 4.06
N ARG A 143 -17.45 -23.66 2.87
CA ARG A 143 -16.98 -22.43 2.21
C ARG A 143 -18.12 -21.45 1.95
N TRP A 144 -19.28 -21.95 1.54
CA TRP A 144 -20.48 -21.14 1.30
C TRP A 144 -20.97 -20.45 2.57
N LYS A 145 -21.00 -21.16 3.70
CA LYS A 145 -21.37 -20.60 5.02
C LYS A 145 -20.36 -19.56 5.51
N GLU A 146 -19.06 -19.83 5.40
CA GLU A 146 -18.01 -18.87 5.76
C GLU A 146 -18.13 -17.56 4.96
N ARG A 147 -18.44 -17.65 3.65
CA ARG A 147 -18.70 -16.49 2.78
C ARG A 147 -19.97 -15.73 3.14
N LEU A 148 -21.03 -16.41 3.57
CA LEU A 148 -22.25 -15.73 4.05
C LEU A 148 -22.01 -15.03 5.38
N GLU A 149 -21.31 -15.67 6.30
CA GLU A 149 -21.05 -15.16 7.65
C GLU A 149 -20.19 -13.91 7.61
N THR A 150 -19.09 -13.93 6.86
CA THR A 150 -18.21 -12.78 6.62
C THR A 150 -18.93 -11.58 5.98
N LYS A 151 -19.93 -11.83 5.12
CA LYS A 151 -20.71 -10.76 4.45
C LYS A 151 -21.91 -10.26 5.25
N ARG A 152 -22.31 -10.93 6.33
CA ARG A 152 -23.54 -10.63 7.06
C ARG A 152 -23.43 -9.36 7.90
N PHE A 153 -22.31 -9.17 8.61
CA PHE A 153 -22.12 -8.04 9.53
C PHE A 153 -22.22 -6.67 8.85
N PHE A 154 -21.84 -6.58 7.58
CA PHE A 154 -21.80 -5.31 6.86
C PHE A 154 -23.01 -5.01 6.00
N ARG A 155 -23.85 -6.01 5.77
CA ARG A 155 -25.20 -5.77 5.23
C ARG A 155 -26.06 -5.05 6.25
N MET A 156 -25.86 -5.32 7.54
CA MET A 156 -26.57 -4.68 8.65
C MET A 156 -26.16 -3.22 8.90
N ALA A 157 -25.01 -2.78 8.39
CA ALA A 157 -24.44 -1.45 8.60
C ALA A 157 -25.07 -0.34 7.71
N SER A 158 -25.94 -0.73 6.78
CA SER A 158 -26.40 0.16 5.72
C SER A 158 -27.53 1.08 6.18
N TYR A 159 -27.25 2.05 7.04
CA TYR A 159 -28.12 3.22 7.21
C TYR A 159 -28.30 3.87 5.85
N GLU A 160 -29.43 3.61 5.20
CA GLU A 160 -29.80 4.27 3.96
C GLU A 160 -30.23 5.69 4.34
N PRO A 161 -29.48 6.73 3.90
CA PRO A 161 -29.83 8.10 4.25
C PRO A 161 -31.25 8.39 3.78
N SER A 162 -31.98 9.17 4.57
CA SER A 162 -33.30 9.65 4.18
C SER A 162 -33.22 10.36 2.82
N HIS A 163 -34.35 10.40 2.10
CA HIS A 163 -34.43 11.12 0.82
C HIS A 163 -33.87 12.55 0.90
N LYS A 164 -34.11 13.22 2.03
CA LYS A 164 -33.61 14.58 2.28
C LYS A 164 -32.09 14.63 2.45
N GLU A 165 -31.51 13.69 3.18
CA GLU A 165 -30.06 13.57 3.38
C GLU A 165 -29.35 13.19 2.08
N LEU A 166 -29.93 12.25 1.32
CA LEU A 166 -29.42 11.87 0.01
C LEU A 166 -29.43 13.07 -0.96
N LEU A 167 -30.52 13.82 -1.02
CA LEU A 167 -30.61 15.05 -1.83
C LEU A 167 -29.61 16.13 -1.39
N ALA A 168 -29.49 16.38 -0.09
CA ALA A 168 -28.53 17.33 0.45
C ALA A 168 -27.09 16.91 0.16
N PHE A 169 -26.79 15.62 0.25
CA PHE A 169 -25.46 15.09 -0.05
C PHE A 169 -25.14 15.19 -1.54
N ILE A 170 -26.06 14.77 -2.41
CA ILE A 170 -25.91 14.82 -3.87
C ILE A 170 -25.66 16.25 -4.35
N SER A 171 -26.36 17.22 -3.74
CA SER A 171 -26.18 18.63 -4.06
C SER A 171 -24.78 19.18 -3.72
N ASN A 172 -24.03 18.50 -2.85
CA ASN A 172 -22.66 18.87 -2.47
C ASN A 172 -21.59 18.14 -3.30
N ILE A 173 -21.97 17.26 -4.23
CA ILE A 173 -21.03 16.60 -5.12
C ILE A 173 -20.63 17.61 -6.19
N GLU A 174 -19.34 17.90 -6.30
CA GLU A 174 -18.78 18.90 -7.23
C GLU A 174 -19.25 18.70 -8.67
N LEU A 175 -19.36 17.43 -9.12
CA LEU A 175 -19.90 17.07 -10.44
C LEU A 175 -21.37 17.47 -10.66
N LEU A 176 -22.15 17.59 -9.58
CA LEU A 176 -23.60 17.79 -9.60
C LEU A 176 -23.99 19.22 -9.18
N PHE A 177 -23.01 20.06 -8.83
CA PHE A 177 -23.19 21.40 -8.31
C PHE A 177 -23.92 22.34 -9.29
N HIS A 178 -23.85 22.04 -10.59
CA HIS A 178 -24.44 22.84 -11.65
C HIS A 178 -25.87 22.41 -12.05
N ILE A 179 -26.45 21.46 -11.33
CA ILE A 179 -27.77 20.91 -11.68
C ILE A 179 -28.80 21.43 -10.69
N ASP A 180 -29.90 21.98 -11.22
CA ASP A 180 -31.05 22.42 -10.43
C ASP A 180 -31.53 21.28 -9.52
N HIS A 181 -31.72 21.59 -8.22
CA HIS A 181 -32.24 20.66 -7.22
C HIS A 181 -33.53 19.95 -7.67
N ARG A 182 -34.36 20.57 -8.51
CA ARG A 182 -35.56 19.91 -9.09
C ARG A 182 -35.20 18.76 -10.03
N LYS A 183 -34.17 18.93 -10.86
CA LYS A 183 -33.66 17.90 -11.78
C LYS A 183 -32.95 16.77 -11.04
N ILE A 184 -32.31 17.07 -9.89
CA ILE A 184 -31.73 16.03 -9.02
C ILE A 184 -32.81 15.06 -8.51
N GLY A 185 -34.02 15.56 -8.22
CA GLY A 185 -35.15 14.72 -7.84
C GLY A 185 -35.53 13.67 -8.90
N GLU A 186 -35.35 14.00 -10.19
CA GLU A 186 -35.62 13.06 -11.30
C GLU A 186 -34.56 11.95 -11.43
N LEU A 187 -33.39 12.13 -10.82
CA LEU A 187 -32.33 11.12 -10.82
C LEU A 187 -32.53 10.07 -9.73
N LEU A 188 -33.23 10.41 -8.64
CA LEU A 188 -33.42 9.54 -7.47
C LEU A 188 -33.83 8.09 -7.81
N PRO A 189 -34.76 7.82 -8.76
CA PRO A 189 -35.13 6.44 -9.11
C PRO A 189 -33.99 5.61 -9.72
N TYR A 190 -32.93 6.26 -10.19
CA TYR A 190 -31.77 5.63 -10.82
C TYR A 190 -30.56 5.53 -9.90
N LEU A 191 -30.68 6.04 -8.67
CA LEU A 191 -29.64 6.03 -7.66
C LEU A 191 -29.87 4.87 -6.69
N ARG A 192 -28.77 4.25 -6.27
CA ARG A 192 -28.78 3.26 -5.20
C ARG A 192 -27.63 3.53 -4.25
N TRP A 193 -27.93 3.63 -2.97
CA TRP A 193 -26.91 3.69 -1.94
C TRP A 193 -26.30 2.31 -1.72
N LEU A 194 -24.97 2.22 -1.67
CA LEU A 194 -24.26 0.98 -1.41
C LEU A 194 -23.23 1.21 -0.30
N TYR A 195 -23.25 0.32 0.68
CA TYR A 195 -22.16 0.15 1.64
C TYR A 195 -21.25 -0.97 1.15
N VAL A 196 -19.95 -0.68 1.01
CA VAL A 196 -18.94 -1.65 0.58
C VAL A 196 -17.97 -1.88 1.73
N PRO A 197 -17.93 -3.07 2.33
CA PRO A 197 -17.05 -3.38 3.46
C PRO A 197 -15.58 -3.29 3.07
N GLY A 198 -14.70 -2.93 4.01
CA GLY A 198 -13.26 -2.99 3.78
C GLY A 198 -12.80 -4.39 3.37
N GLY A 199 -11.99 -4.47 2.32
CA GLY A 199 -11.49 -5.68 1.69
C GLY A 199 -12.41 -6.30 0.63
N GLU A 200 -13.65 -5.82 0.47
CA GLU A 200 -14.58 -6.33 -0.53
C GLU A 200 -14.42 -5.63 -1.89
N ARG A 201 -14.81 -6.33 -2.96
CA ARG A 201 -14.77 -5.81 -4.32
C ARG A 201 -16.01 -4.95 -4.64
N LEU A 202 -15.80 -3.88 -5.42
CA LEU A 202 -16.85 -3.09 -6.04
C LEU A 202 -17.13 -3.53 -7.48
N MET A 203 -16.09 -3.86 -8.26
CA MET A 203 -16.21 -4.35 -9.64
C MET A 203 -14.93 -5.11 -10.05
N LEU A 204 -15.01 -5.95 -11.08
CA LEU A 204 -13.84 -6.61 -11.68
C LEU A 204 -13.57 -6.17 -13.11
N GLN A 205 -12.29 -6.16 -13.48
CA GLN A 205 -11.84 -5.98 -14.86
C GLN A 205 -12.48 -7.03 -15.77
N GLY A 206 -12.92 -6.62 -16.95
CA GLY A 206 -13.58 -7.48 -17.94
C GLY A 206 -15.07 -7.67 -17.73
N GLU A 207 -15.65 -7.26 -16.59
CA GLU A 207 -17.11 -7.33 -16.39
C GLU A 207 -17.85 -6.29 -17.25
N PRO A 208 -19.11 -6.55 -17.66
CA PRO A 208 -19.95 -5.53 -18.27
C PRO A 208 -20.23 -4.36 -17.30
N GLY A 209 -19.93 -3.13 -17.72
CA GLY A 209 -20.20 -1.96 -16.89
C GLY A 209 -21.58 -1.37 -17.12
N ASN A 210 -22.53 -1.58 -16.20
CA ASN A 210 -23.90 -1.06 -16.31
C ASN A 210 -24.25 0.08 -15.36
N SER A 211 -23.27 0.53 -14.58
CA SER A 211 -23.40 1.64 -13.64
C SER A 211 -22.06 2.34 -13.44
N LEU A 212 -22.12 3.58 -12.97
CA LEU A 212 -20.99 4.24 -12.34
C LEU A 212 -21.23 4.36 -10.84
N PHE A 213 -20.18 4.66 -10.10
CA PHE A 213 -20.23 4.83 -8.65
C PHE A 213 -19.58 6.15 -8.28
N VAL A 214 -20.19 6.88 -7.33
CA VAL A 214 -19.61 8.08 -6.73
C VAL A 214 -19.27 7.79 -5.28
N ILE A 215 -18.01 8.02 -4.89
CA ILE A 215 -17.55 7.73 -3.53
C ILE A 215 -17.94 8.86 -2.58
N LEU A 216 -18.62 8.50 -1.50
CA LEU A 216 -19.17 9.43 -0.52
C LEU A 216 -18.31 9.48 0.74
N SER A 217 -17.86 8.31 1.15
CA SER A 217 -16.94 8.08 2.26
C SER A 217 -16.18 6.77 2.01
N GLY A 218 -15.02 6.64 2.65
CA GLY A 218 -14.15 5.49 2.46
C GLY A 218 -13.08 5.67 1.39
N ARG A 219 -12.47 4.56 0.97
CA ARG A 219 -11.31 4.52 0.09
C ARG A 219 -11.33 3.24 -0.72
N PHE A 220 -10.98 3.34 -2.00
CA PHE A 220 -10.91 2.20 -2.90
C PHE A 220 -9.54 2.11 -3.57
N ARG A 221 -9.09 0.90 -3.87
CA ARG A 221 -7.92 0.62 -4.72
C ARG A 221 -8.41 0.07 -6.05
N TYR A 222 -7.76 0.45 -7.14
CA TYR A 222 -7.93 -0.21 -8.43
C TYR A 222 -6.66 -0.95 -8.84
N THR A 223 -6.84 -2.05 -9.56
CA THR A 223 -5.77 -2.83 -10.19
C THR A 223 -6.15 -3.17 -11.63
N VAL A 224 -5.16 -3.18 -12.51
CA VAL A 224 -5.26 -3.54 -13.92
C VAL A 224 -4.27 -4.66 -14.15
N ALA A 225 -4.77 -5.81 -14.59
CA ALA A 225 -3.96 -6.97 -14.93
C ALA A 225 -3.83 -7.12 -16.45
N ASP A 226 -2.67 -7.63 -16.92
CA ASP A 226 -2.51 -8.13 -18.28
C ASP A 226 -3.15 -9.52 -18.46
N GLU A 227 -3.07 -10.08 -19.67
CA GLU A 227 -3.61 -11.42 -19.98
C GLU A 227 -2.91 -12.55 -19.19
N GLN A 228 -1.69 -12.31 -18.70
CA GLN A 228 -0.94 -13.25 -17.87
C GLN A 228 -1.24 -13.09 -16.37
N GLY A 229 -2.09 -12.13 -15.99
CA GLY A 229 -2.47 -11.84 -14.61
C GLY A 229 -1.48 -10.93 -13.87
N ASN A 230 -0.47 -10.37 -14.55
CA ASN A 230 0.46 -9.43 -13.92
C ASN A 230 -0.19 -8.06 -13.79
N ILE A 231 -0.05 -7.43 -12.62
CA ILE A 231 -0.55 -6.08 -12.39
C ILE A 231 0.29 -5.08 -13.20
N THR A 232 -0.33 -4.46 -14.21
CA THR A 232 0.28 -3.44 -15.09
C THR A 232 -0.10 -2.02 -14.71
N GLY A 233 -1.11 -1.84 -13.87
CA GLY A 233 -1.50 -0.52 -13.37
C GLY A 233 -2.30 -0.63 -12.08
N GLU A 234 -2.18 0.36 -11.21
CA GLU A 234 -2.92 0.42 -9.96
C GLU A 234 -2.92 1.83 -9.36
N GLY A 235 -3.83 2.07 -8.42
CA GLY A 235 -3.91 3.33 -7.68
C GLY A 235 -5.10 3.35 -6.72
N GLU A 236 -5.40 4.52 -6.14
CA GLU A 236 -6.47 4.66 -5.15
C GLU A 236 -7.47 5.78 -5.50
N PHE A 237 -8.75 5.50 -5.26
CA PHE A 237 -9.84 6.46 -5.26
C PHE A 237 -10.24 6.84 -3.83
N ALA A 238 -10.65 8.09 -3.65
CA ALA A 238 -11.09 8.65 -2.38
C ALA A 238 -12.47 9.32 -2.52
N LYS A 239 -12.99 9.87 -1.42
CA LYS A 239 -14.22 10.67 -1.41
C LYS A 239 -14.26 11.68 -2.57
N GLY A 240 -15.36 11.69 -3.32
CA GLY A 240 -15.59 12.55 -4.48
C GLY A 240 -15.19 11.92 -5.81
N ASP A 241 -14.35 10.90 -5.82
CA ASP A 241 -13.97 10.21 -7.07
C ASP A 241 -15.15 9.44 -7.68
N ILE A 242 -15.16 9.40 -9.01
CA ILE A 242 -16.08 8.61 -9.82
C ILE A 242 -15.35 7.33 -10.27
N ILE A 243 -16.07 6.21 -10.24
CA ILE A 243 -15.55 4.91 -10.67
C ILE A 243 -16.51 4.26 -11.67
N GLY A 244 -15.97 3.68 -12.73
CA GLY A 244 -16.72 2.89 -13.70
C GLY A 244 -17.37 3.70 -14.82
N GLU A 245 -17.03 4.98 -14.91
CA GLU A 245 -17.46 5.91 -15.95
C GLU A 245 -17.04 5.44 -17.35
N MET A 246 -15.85 4.83 -17.47
CA MET A 246 -15.28 4.47 -18.77
C MET A 246 -16.16 3.50 -19.55
N SER A 247 -16.61 2.43 -18.92
CA SER A 247 -17.52 1.45 -19.53
C SER A 247 -18.89 2.03 -19.93
N LEU A 248 -19.31 3.13 -19.30
CA LEU A 248 -20.54 3.82 -19.69
C LEU A 248 -20.35 4.71 -20.92
N LEU A 249 -19.17 5.34 -21.03
CA LEU A 249 -18.79 6.24 -22.11
C LEU A 249 -18.34 5.49 -23.38
N THR A 250 -17.47 4.50 -23.24
CA THR A 250 -16.89 3.75 -24.38
C THR A 250 -17.75 2.57 -24.82
N GLY A 251 -18.55 2.02 -23.90
CA GLY A 251 -19.29 0.77 -24.12
C GLY A 251 -18.45 -0.50 -23.94
N GLU A 252 -17.15 -0.37 -23.67
CA GLU A 252 -16.26 -1.50 -23.38
C GLU A 252 -16.51 -2.07 -21.97
N PRO A 253 -16.06 -3.31 -21.69
CA PRO A 253 -16.05 -3.87 -20.35
C PRO A 253 -15.23 -3.02 -19.36
N ARG A 254 -15.36 -3.32 -18.05
CA ARG A 254 -14.57 -2.66 -17.01
C ARG A 254 -13.07 -2.77 -17.30
N SER A 255 -12.37 -1.65 -17.26
CA SER A 255 -10.93 -1.58 -17.55
C SER A 255 -10.03 -1.95 -16.37
N ALA A 256 -10.59 -2.06 -15.16
CA ALA A 256 -9.86 -2.32 -13.93
C ALA A 256 -10.76 -3.02 -12.91
N SER A 257 -10.14 -3.80 -12.02
CA SER A 257 -10.77 -4.31 -10.80
C SER A 257 -10.68 -3.25 -9.72
N VAL A 258 -11.70 -3.12 -8.87
CA VAL A 258 -11.77 -2.11 -7.81
C VAL A 258 -12.24 -2.72 -6.51
N TYR A 259 -11.51 -2.44 -5.43
CA TYR A 259 -11.73 -3.01 -4.09
C TYR A 259 -11.77 -1.91 -3.04
N ALA A 260 -12.60 -2.07 -2.02
CA ALA A 260 -12.65 -1.18 -0.88
C ALA A 260 -11.41 -1.42 0.01
N VAL A 261 -10.58 -0.41 0.22
CA VAL A 261 -9.45 -0.47 1.16
C VAL A 261 -9.97 -0.49 2.60
N ARG A 262 -11.02 0.30 2.84
CA ARG A 262 -11.79 0.34 4.08
C ARG A 262 -13.28 0.37 3.80
N SER A 263 -14.08 0.13 4.82
CA SER A 263 -15.52 0.31 4.83
C SER A 263 -15.89 1.67 4.21
N SER A 264 -16.67 1.61 3.13
CA SER A 264 -16.92 2.71 2.22
C SER A 264 -18.40 2.82 1.89
N GLN A 265 -18.83 4.03 1.52
CA GLN A 265 -20.19 4.29 1.04
C GLN A 265 -20.11 4.91 -0.35
N VAL A 266 -20.91 4.39 -1.27
CA VAL A 266 -20.97 4.85 -2.67
C VAL A 266 -22.43 5.03 -3.12
N ILE A 267 -22.67 5.99 -3.99
CA ILE A 267 -23.90 6.06 -4.77
C ILE A 267 -23.65 5.38 -6.10
N GLN A 268 -24.41 4.32 -6.39
CA GLN A 268 -24.47 3.71 -7.70
C GLN A 268 -25.48 4.47 -8.57
N ILE A 269 -25.07 4.86 -9.77
CA ILE A 269 -25.93 5.46 -10.79
C ILE A 269 -26.04 4.49 -11.97
N SER A 270 -27.25 4.07 -12.31
CA SER A 270 -27.47 3.17 -13.46
C SER A 270 -27.10 3.83 -14.79
N ARG A 271 -26.80 3.04 -15.83
CA ARG A 271 -26.54 3.51 -17.20
C ARG A 271 -27.66 4.42 -17.72
N ASN A 272 -28.93 4.10 -17.43
CA ASN A 272 -30.08 4.92 -17.83
C ASN A 272 -30.10 6.24 -17.08
N GLY A 273 -29.85 6.22 -15.77
CA GLY A 273 -29.68 7.43 -14.96
C GLY A 273 -28.57 8.32 -15.49
N PHE A 274 -27.41 7.75 -15.81
CA PHE A 274 -26.27 8.48 -16.37
C PHE A 274 -26.56 9.10 -17.75
N ARG A 275 -27.26 8.37 -18.63
CA ARG A 275 -27.67 8.93 -19.93
C ARG A 275 -28.64 10.10 -19.79
N LYS A 276 -29.64 9.97 -18.91
CA LYS A 276 -30.57 11.06 -18.59
C LYS A 276 -29.80 12.25 -18.01
N PHE A 277 -28.94 11.98 -17.05
CA PHE A 277 -28.06 12.95 -16.40
C PHE A 277 -27.23 13.79 -17.39
N ILE A 278 -26.50 13.15 -18.31
CA ILE A 278 -25.69 13.86 -19.33
C ILE A 278 -26.59 14.63 -20.31
N SER A 279 -27.72 14.04 -20.71
CA SER A 279 -28.64 14.70 -21.66
C SER A 279 -29.22 16.00 -21.08
N ASP A 280 -29.45 16.02 -19.76
CA ASP A 280 -30.03 17.15 -19.06
C ASP A 280 -29.00 18.21 -18.63
N SER A 281 -27.69 17.90 -18.72
CA SER A 281 -26.55 18.76 -18.35
C SER A 281 -25.27 18.43 -19.15
N PRO A 282 -25.06 19.05 -20.33
CA PRO A 282 -23.85 18.90 -21.13
C PRO A 282 -22.57 19.33 -20.41
N GLU A 283 -22.64 20.31 -19.50
CA GLU A 283 -21.51 20.77 -18.68
C GLU A 283 -20.98 19.66 -17.78
N ALA A 284 -21.85 18.79 -17.25
CA ALA A 284 -21.42 17.66 -16.44
C ALA A 284 -20.56 16.66 -17.23
N LEU A 285 -20.82 16.50 -18.54
CA LEU A 285 -19.99 15.65 -19.41
C LEU A 285 -18.56 16.20 -19.52
N PHE A 286 -18.39 17.52 -19.61
CA PHE A 286 -17.06 18.14 -19.66
C PHE A 286 -16.26 17.85 -18.38
N HIS A 287 -16.87 17.94 -17.19
CA HIS A 287 -16.19 17.64 -15.93
C HIS A 287 -15.80 16.16 -15.78
N VAL A 288 -16.67 15.23 -16.21
CA VAL A 288 -16.31 13.80 -16.27
C VAL A 288 -15.11 13.60 -17.21
N THR A 289 -15.16 14.23 -18.39
CA THR A 289 -14.09 14.11 -19.41
C THR A 289 -12.78 14.72 -18.93
N GLU A 290 -12.81 15.87 -18.26
CA GLU A 290 -11.64 16.51 -17.65
C GLU A 290 -11.03 15.63 -16.55
N THR A 291 -11.87 15.01 -15.71
CA THR A 291 -11.41 14.07 -14.68
C THR A 291 -10.68 12.88 -15.30
N ILE A 292 -11.21 12.32 -16.39
CA ILE A 292 -10.57 11.24 -17.15
C ILE A 292 -9.26 11.73 -17.78
N ALA A 293 -9.25 12.90 -18.42
CA ALA A 293 -8.06 13.46 -19.06
C ALA A 293 -6.94 13.71 -18.04
N ARG A 294 -7.29 14.23 -16.85
CA ARG A 294 -6.36 14.39 -15.73
C ARG A 294 -5.80 13.05 -15.26
N ARG A 295 -6.63 12.00 -15.16
CA ARG A 295 -6.19 10.64 -14.81
C ARG A 295 -5.25 10.05 -15.87
N LEU A 296 -5.55 10.24 -17.16
CA LEU A 296 -4.69 9.79 -18.27
C LEU A 296 -3.36 10.55 -18.30
N GLY A 297 -3.34 11.85 -18.02
CA GLY A 297 -2.12 12.64 -17.89
C GLY A 297 -1.28 12.28 -16.67
N GLN A 298 -1.92 11.82 -15.58
CA GLN A 298 -1.27 11.34 -14.36
C GLN A 298 -0.81 9.88 -14.42
N ARG A 299 -1.12 9.14 -15.50
CA ARG A 299 -0.68 7.75 -15.72
C ARG A 299 0.86 7.59 -15.72
N ASN A 300 1.60 8.69 -15.91
CA ASN A 300 3.06 8.75 -15.79
C ASN A 300 3.58 9.02 -14.35
N LYS A 301 2.71 9.21 -13.36
CA LYS A 301 3.05 9.38 -11.94
C LYS A 301 2.57 8.18 -11.13
N GLU A 302 3.18 7.02 -11.36
CA GLU A 302 2.99 5.74 -10.63
C GLU A 302 3.32 5.83 -9.11
N SER A 303 3.50 7.01 -8.53
CA SER A 303 4.21 7.23 -7.25
C SER A 303 3.32 7.38 -6.01
N TYR A 304 2.03 7.06 -6.05
CA TYR A 304 1.09 7.36 -4.95
C TYR A 304 0.69 6.13 -4.10
N ARG A 305 1.47 5.04 -4.11
CA ARG A 305 1.20 3.85 -3.27
C ARG A 305 1.22 4.14 -1.77
N PHE A 306 2.09 5.04 -1.31
CA PHE A 306 2.41 5.19 0.14
C PHE A 306 2.19 6.59 0.72
N SER A 307 2.01 7.63 -0.10
CA SER A 307 2.11 9.04 0.31
C SER A 307 0.81 9.70 0.78
N ARG A 308 -0.27 8.94 1.01
CA ARG A 308 -1.56 9.53 1.39
C ARG A 308 -1.78 9.40 2.89
N LYS A 309 -2.08 10.55 3.52
CA LYS A 309 -2.51 10.65 4.91
C LYS A 309 -3.52 9.56 5.25
N VAL A 310 -3.21 8.84 6.33
CA VAL A 310 -4.04 7.81 6.93
C VAL A 310 -4.92 8.47 7.98
N HIS A 311 -6.20 8.12 8.02
CA HIS A 311 -7.13 8.67 9.01
C HIS A 311 -7.43 7.68 10.13
N THR A 312 -7.55 6.40 9.79
CA THR A 312 -7.88 5.33 10.73
C THR A 312 -6.81 4.25 10.74
N ILE A 313 -6.30 3.91 11.92
CA ILE A 313 -5.19 2.97 12.09
C ILE A 313 -5.63 1.87 13.05
N ALA A 314 -5.59 0.60 12.64
CA ALA A 314 -5.81 -0.53 13.54
C ALA A 314 -4.49 -1.08 14.07
N LEU A 315 -4.36 -1.19 15.40
CA LEU A 315 -3.23 -1.79 16.08
C LEU A 315 -3.58 -3.21 16.51
N VAL A 316 -2.87 -4.20 15.96
CA VAL A 316 -3.17 -5.62 16.17
C VAL A 316 -1.94 -6.34 16.73
N PRO A 317 -1.92 -6.68 18.02
CA PRO A 317 -0.94 -7.61 18.57
C PRO A 317 -1.01 -8.96 17.86
N VAL A 318 0.12 -9.41 17.34
CA VAL A 318 0.27 -10.72 16.70
C VAL A 318 1.00 -11.69 17.60
N THR A 319 1.78 -11.21 18.56
CA THR A 319 2.51 -12.04 19.52
C THR A 319 1.94 -11.93 20.93
N GLU A 320 2.06 -13.00 21.72
CA GLU A 320 1.53 -13.05 23.08
C GLU A 320 2.12 -11.96 24.01
N GLY A 321 1.28 -11.31 24.81
CA GLY A 321 1.70 -10.35 25.83
C GLY A 321 2.33 -9.06 25.30
N PHE A 322 2.10 -8.70 24.03
CA PHE A 322 2.55 -7.43 23.47
C PHE A 322 1.93 -6.24 24.24
N PRO A 323 2.71 -5.17 24.57
CA PRO A 323 2.22 -4.05 25.38
C PRO A 323 1.38 -3.04 24.56
N LEU A 324 0.19 -3.48 24.10
CA LEU A 324 -0.69 -2.73 23.18
C LEU A 324 -1.01 -1.31 23.67
N ARG A 325 -1.45 -1.15 24.92
CA ARG A 325 -1.85 0.16 25.47
C ARG A 325 -0.70 1.15 25.52
N HIS A 326 0.49 0.69 25.92
CA HIS A 326 1.69 1.53 25.93
C HIS A 326 2.07 1.97 24.51
N PHE A 327 2.11 1.01 23.57
CA PHE A 327 2.42 1.29 22.17
C PHE A 327 1.43 2.28 21.54
N SER A 328 0.13 2.06 21.77
CA SER A 328 -0.95 2.93 21.31
C SER A 328 -0.80 4.36 21.83
N ASN A 329 -0.45 4.54 23.11
CA ASN A 329 -0.25 5.85 23.71
C ASN A 329 0.96 6.58 23.11
N GLU A 330 2.10 5.90 22.94
CA GLU A 330 3.31 6.51 22.36
C GLU A 330 3.10 6.89 20.89
N LEU A 331 2.49 6.00 20.09
CA LEU A 331 2.15 6.32 18.70
C LEU A 331 1.17 7.50 18.62
N SER A 332 0.12 7.49 19.44
CA SER A 332 -0.87 8.58 19.49
C SER A 332 -0.23 9.91 19.90
N LYS A 333 0.76 9.88 20.80
CA LYS A 333 1.52 11.08 21.20
C LYS A 333 2.33 11.64 20.03
N SER A 334 2.97 10.80 19.23
CA SER A 334 3.69 11.24 18.02
C SER A 334 2.74 11.78 16.93
N LEU A 335 1.62 11.10 16.69
CA LEU A 335 0.60 11.52 15.71
C LEU A 335 -0.04 12.88 16.05
N LYS A 336 -0.09 13.27 17.33
CA LYS A 336 -0.55 14.61 17.76
C LYS A 336 0.24 15.77 17.15
N SER A 337 1.46 15.51 16.68
CA SER A 337 2.27 16.52 15.97
C SER A 337 1.72 16.88 14.59
N PHE A 338 0.83 16.05 14.03
CA PHE A 338 0.25 16.21 12.69
C PHE A 338 -1.26 16.50 12.74
N GLY A 339 -1.94 16.05 13.79
CA GLY A 339 -3.40 16.07 13.84
C GLY A 339 -3.97 15.83 15.23
N SER A 340 -5.20 16.27 15.45
CA SER A 340 -5.99 15.80 16.59
C SER A 340 -6.08 14.26 16.51
N THR A 341 -5.66 13.58 17.58
CA THR A 341 -5.52 12.12 17.58
C THR A 341 -6.15 11.51 18.81
N LEU A 342 -6.94 10.45 18.62
CA LEU A 342 -7.55 9.69 19.69
C LEU A 342 -7.32 8.18 19.50
N SER A 343 -6.85 7.51 20.54
CA SER A 343 -6.93 6.04 20.61
C SER A 343 -8.26 5.60 21.21
N VAL A 344 -8.83 4.51 20.68
CA VAL A 344 -10.12 3.97 21.12
C VAL A 344 -10.08 2.45 21.21
N ASN A 345 -10.93 1.90 22.08
CA ASN A 345 -11.07 0.49 22.36
C ASN A 345 -12.51 0.16 22.79
N GLU A 346 -12.78 -1.12 23.02
CA GLU A 346 -14.10 -1.62 23.44
C GLU A 346 -14.61 -0.95 24.74
N GLU A 347 -13.72 -0.66 25.70
CA GLU A 347 -14.09 0.02 26.95
C GLU A 347 -14.60 1.44 26.70
N LYS A 348 -13.91 2.20 25.82
CA LYS A 348 -14.30 3.56 25.43
C LYS A 348 -15.62 3.60 24.65
N LEU A 349 -15.84 2.63 23.75
CA LEU A 349 -17.13 2.46 23.07
C LEU A 349 -18.25 2.24 24.08
N SER A 350 -18.06 1.27 24.98
CA SER A 350 -19.04 0.91 26.01
C SER A 350 -19.39 2.10 26.90
N LYS A 351 -18.40 2.93 27.26
CA LYS A 351 -18.62 4.16 28.02
C LYS A 351 -19.46 5.19 27.24
N SER A 352 -19.11 5.45 25.98
CA SER A 352 -19.84 6.42 25.13
C SER A 352 -21.31 6.02 24.96
N LEU A 353 -21.59 4.73 24.74
CA LEU A 353 -22.96 4.23 24.59
C LEU A 353 -23.78 4.30 25.89
N LYS A 354 -23.15 4.13 27.06
CA LYS A 354 -23.81 4.34 28.38
C LYS A 354 -24.24 5.78 28.55
N GLU A 355 -23.38 6.74 28.22
CA GLU A 355 -23.66 8.17 28.35
C GLU A 355 -24.81 8.61 27.45
N LYS A 356 -24.92 8.03 26.24
CA LYS A 356 -26.02 8.28 25.30
C LYS A 356 -27.35 7.59 25.68
N LYS A 357 -27.42 6.89 26.83
CA LYS A 357 -28.60 6.15 27.31
C LYS A 357 -29.15 5.10 26.31
N ILE A 358 -28.31 4.55 25.45
CA ILE A 358 -28.69 3.50 24.47
C ILE A 358 -28.76 2.10 25.15
N TYR A 359 -28.67 2.04 26.49
CA TYR A 359 -28.48 0.80 27.25
C TYR A 359 -29.78 0.06 27.64
N GLN A 360 -29.78 -1.27 27.46
CA GLN A 360 -30.72 -2.21 28.10
C GLN A 360 -30.13 -2.85 29.37
N LYS A 361 -31.01 -3.15 30.31
CA LYS A 361 -30.76 -3.70 31.66
C LYS A 361 -30.24 -5.16 31.69
N ASN A 362 -30.21 -5.88 30.55
CA ASN A 362 -30.02 -7.34 30.51
C ASN A 362 -28.80 -7.82 29.69
N GLY A 363 -27.69 -7.07 29.70
CA GLY A 363 -26.39 -7.61 29.29
C GLY A 363 -26.27 -8.09 27.84
N ILE A 364 -26.46 -7.19 26.86
CA ILE A 364 -26.01 -7.39 25.48
C ILE A 364 -25.13 -6.22 25.02
N ARG A 365 -24.03 -6.61 24.36
CA ARG A 365 -22.97 -5.86 23.68
C ARG A 365 -23.51 -5.05 22.48
N PHE A 366 -22.85 -3.94 22.17
CA PHE A 366 -23.09 -3.08 21.01
C PHE A 366 -23.24 -3.85 19.68
N GLY A 367 -24.02 -3.32 18.72
CA GLY A 367 -24.11 -3.83 17.35
C GLY A 367 -23.13 -3.14 16.39
N ILE A 368 -22.94 -3.71 15.19
CA ILE A 368 -22.13 -3.10 14.13
C ILE A 368 -22.62 -1.68 13.75
N PRO A 369 -23.94 -1.40 13.63
CA PRO A 369 -24.41 -0.04 13.34
C PRO A 369 -24.00 0.97 14.42
N ASP A 370 -24.03 0.57 15.69
CA ASP A 370 -23.61 1.43 16.81
C ASP A 370 -22.11 1.75 16.73
N ILE A 371 -21.28 0.74 16.43
CA ILE A 371 -19.84 0.90 16.24
C ILE A 371 -19.55 1.85 15.08
N LEU A 372 -20.18 1.63 13.92
CA LEU A 372 -19.91 2.43 12.72
C LEU A 372 -20.42 3.87 12.85
N SER A 373 -21.56 4.07 13.51
CA SER A 373 -22.05 5.41 13.84
C SER A 373 -21.04 6.13 14.72
N TRP A 374 -20.50 5.45 15.73
CA TRP A 374 -19.48 6.03 16.60
C TRP A 374 -18.17 6.33 15.84
N PHE A 375 -17.70 5.42 14.99
CA PHE A 375 -16.55 5.68 14.12
C PHE A 375 -16.77 6.91 13.24
N GLY A 376 -17.96 7.06 12.64
CA GLY A 376 -18.29 8.24 11.85
C GLY A 376 -18.33 9.55 12.63
N GLU A 377 -18.61 9.53 13.93
CA GLU A 377 -18.46 10.70 14.81
C GLU A 377 -16.99 11.00 15.10
N LEU A 378 -16.20 9.97 15.45
CA LEU A 378 -14.78 10.12 15.73
C LEU A 378 -14.01 10.65 14.51
N GLU A 379 -14.30 10.14 13.32
CA GLU A 379 -13.68 10.57 12.06
C GLU A 379 -14.03 12.02 11.68
N LYS A 380 -15.13 12.58 12.23
CA LYS A 380 -15.46 14.01 12.05
C LYS A 380 -14.73 14.91 13.04
N GLU A 381 -14.44 14.40 14.24
CA GLU A 381 -13.86 15.18 15.33
C GLU A 381 -12.33 15.13 15.35
N TYR A 382 -11.74 14.00 14.98
CA TYR A 382 -10.30 13.75 15.07
C TYR A 382 -9.69 13.57 13.68
N ASP A 383 -8.52 14.16 13.46
CA ASP A 383 -7.72 13.95 12.24
C ASP A 383 -7.22 12.49 12.13
N ASN A 384 -7.02 11.83 13.26
CA ASN A 384 -6.50 10.48 13.38
C ASN A 384 -7.24 9.68 14.47
N VAL A 385 -7.68 8.47 14.14
CA VAL A 385 -8.31 7.54 15.07
C VAL A 385 -7.53 6.23 15.09
N VAL A 386 -7.06 5.84 16.27
CA VAL A 386 -6.26 4.63 16.49
C VAL A 386 -7.14 3.57 17.18
N PHE A 387 -7.48 2.50 16.47
CA PHE A 387 -8.25 1.37 17.01
C PHE A 387 -7.32 0.36 17.69
N GLU A 388 -7.51 0.12 18.98
CA GLU A 388 -6.83 -0.94 19.73
C GLU A 388 -7.61 -2.25 19.57
N VAL A 389 -7.00 -3.25 18.93
CA VAL A 389 -7.61 -4.57 18.72
C VAL A 389 -6.95 -5.56 19.68
N ASP A 390 -7.62 -5.84 20.80
CA ASP A 390 -7.16 -6.88 21.74
C ASP A 390 -7.44 -8.28 21.15
N PRO A 391 -6.45 -9.19 21.08
CA PRO A 391 -6.67 -10.56 20.60
C PRO A 391 -7.74 -11.35 21.35
N SER A 392 -8.03 -10.97 22.60
CA SER A 392 -9.06 -11.55 23.46
C SER A 392 -10.37 -10.75 23.51
N GLY A 393 -10.44 -9.64 22.76
CA GLY A 393 -11.59 -8.73 22.73
C GLY A 393 -12.79 -9.26 21.95
N ASP A 394 -13.86 -8.47 21.91
CA ASP A 394 -15.06 -8.84 21.16
C ASP A 394 -14.80 -8.98 19.64
N PRO A 395 -15.25 -10.08 19.00
CA PRO A 395 -15.10 -10.28 17.56
C PRO A 395 -15.72 -9.17 16.70
N LEU A 396 -16.84 -8.58 17.11
CA LEU A 396 -17.51 -7.49 16.37
C LEU A 396 -16.67 -6.22 16.39
N TRP A 397 -16.10 -5.86 17.55
CA TRP A 397 -15.16 -4.74 17.65
C TRP A 397 -13.94 -4.97 16.76
N THR A 398 -13.39 -6.17 16.82
CA THR A 398 -12.22 -6.58 16.03
C THR A 398 -12.49 -6.43 14.53
N GLU A 399 -13.54 -7.05 14.02
CA GLU A 399 -13.86 -7.03 12.59
C GLU A 399 -14.22 -5.61 12.10
N ALA A 400 -15.03 -4.86 12.87
CA ALA A 400 -15.40 -3.50 12.51
C ALA A 400 -14.17 -2.58 12.45
N SER A 401 -13.27 -2.66 13.45
CA SER A 401 -12.04 -1.86 13.50
C SER A 401 -11.12 -2.17 12.34
N LEU A 402 -10.91 -3.44 12.01
CA LEU A 402 -10.02 -3.87 10.93
C LEU A 402 -10.53 -3.45 9.56
N ARG A 403 -11.84 -3.52 9.32
CA ARG A 403 -12.43 -3.09 8.05
C ARG A 403 -12.56 -1.57 7.94
N GLN A 404 -12.67 -0.84 9.05
CA GLN A 404 -12.70 0.62 9.03
C GLN A 404 -11.31 1.24 8.84
N ALA A 405 -10.24 0.51 9.18
CA ALA A 405 -8.89 1.02 9.13
C ALA A 405 -8.38 1.24 7.70
N ASP A 406 -7.79 2.41 7.44
CA ASP A 406 -7.00 2.69 6.23
C ASP A 406 -5.67 1.89 6.25
N ARG A 407 -5.14 1.59 7.44
CA ARG A 407 -3.92 0.80 7.68
C ARG A 407 -4.07 -0.14 8.86
N ILE A 408 -3.65 -1.39 8.68
CA ILE A 408 -3.55 -2.37 9.76
C ILE A 408 -2.08 -2.55 10.12
N LEU A 409 -1.73 -2.24 11.36
CA LEU A 409 -0.41 -2.41 11.93
C LEU A 409 -0.34 -3.68 12.76
N LEU A 410 0.40 -4.66 12.25
CA LEU A 410 0.64 -5.94 12.91
C LEU A 410 1.82 -5.78 13.85
N LEU A 411 1.53 -5.82 15.15
CA LEU A 411 2.49 -5.54 16.21
C LEU A 411 3.09 -6.84 16.73
N THR A 412 4.40 -6.97 16.59
CA THR A 412 5.13 -8.21 16.88
C THR A 412 6.33 -7.94 17.77
N GLU A 413 6.68 -8.92 18.58
CA GLU A 413 7.88 -8.90 19.41
C GLU A 413 8.64 -10.22 19.21
N THR A 414 9.95 -10.15 18.95
CA THR A 414 10.79 -11.34 18.77
C THR A 414 10.85 -12.20 20.04
N GLY A 415 11.02 -13.51 19.89
CA GLY A 415 11.08 -14.46 20.99
C GLY A 415 9.73 -14.84 21.59
N ARG A 416 8.61 -14.33 21.04
CA ARG A 416 7.26 -14.64 21.49
C ARG A 416 6.46 -15.38 20.40
N PRO A 417 5.60 -16.35 20.79
CA PRO A 417 4.81 -17.11 19.82
C PRO A 417 3.77 -16.21 19.14
N ILE A 418 3.52 -16.48 17.85
CA ILE A 418 2.44 -15.87 17.08
C ILE A 418 1.10 -16.46 17.52
N LEU A 419 0.11 -15.59 17.72
CA LEU A 419 -1.27 -15.93 18.10
C LEU A 419 -2.08 -16.47 16.90
N LYS A 420 -1.62 -17.59 16.31
CA LYS A 420 -2.21 -18.16 15.08
C LYS A 420 -3.69 -18.55 15.20
N ASN A 421 -4.17 -18.81 16.41
CA ASN A 421 -5.56 -19.19 16.68
C ASN A 421 -6.46 -17.99 17.03
N SER A 422 -5.93 -16.76 17.05
CA SER A 422 -6.73 -15.57 17.36
C SER A 422 -7.68 -15.23 16.20
N TYR A 423 -8.86 -14.69 16.55
CA TYR A 423 -9.84 -14.27 15.56
C TYR A 423 -9.29 -13.17 14.63
N SER A 424 -8.55 -12.21 15.18
CA SER A 424 -7.90 -11.15 14.41
C SER A 424 -6.88 -11.72 13.40
N TRP A 425 -6.04 -12.68 13.81
CA TRP A 425 -5.08 -13.33 12.91
C TRP A 425 -5.77 -14.05 11.75
N ASN A 426 -6.81 -14.82 12.04
CA ASN A 426 -7.57 -15.54 11.00
C ASN A 426 -8.21 -14.57 10.01
N LEU A 427 -8.75 -13.44 10.47
CA LEU A 427 -9.34 -12.42 9.59
C LEU A 427 -8.28 -11.73 8.71
N ILE A 428 -7.09 -11.46 9.26
CA ILE A 428 -5.97 -10.85 8.53
C ILE A 428 -5.42 -11.79 7.45
N GLN A 429 -5.35 -13.09 7.72
CA GLN A 429 -4.87 -14.12 6.79
C GLN A 429 -5.93 -14.52 5.75
N GLY A 430 -7.21 -14.31 6.05
CA GLY A 430 -8.31 -14.62 5.13
C GLY A 430 -8.38 -13.70 3.91
N GLU A 431 -9.09 -14.15 2.86
CA GLU A 431 -9.30 -13.35 1.63
C GLU A 431 -10.03 -12.03 1.89
N SER A 432 -10.83 -11.96 2.97
CA SER A 432 -11.73 -10.85 3.24
C SER A 432 -11.06 -9.50 3.53
N LEU A 433 -9.77 -9.49 3.89
CA LEU A 433 -8.98 -8.28 4.10
C LEU A 433 -7.73 -8.25 3.21
N SER A 434 -7.69 -9.04 2.14
CA SER A 434 -6.53 -9.13 1.24
C SER A 434 -6.10 -7.77 0.68
N GLU A 435 -7.07 -6.90 0.42
CA GLU A 435 -6.86 -5.59 -0.21
C GLU A 435 -6.55 -4.45 0.77
N THR A 436 -6.88 -4.61 2.05
CA THR A 436 -6.53 -3.61 3.07
C THR A 436 -5.01 -3.58 3.28
N MET A 437 -4.43 -2.39 3.35
CA MET A 437 -2.97 -2.25 3.53
C MET A 437 -2.54 -2.73 4.92
N LYS A 438 -1.60 -3.67 4.91
CA LYS A 438 -1.01 -4.28 6.11
C LYS A 438 0.46 -3.92 6.20
N GLU A 439 0.88 -3.48 7.39
CA GLU A 439 2.29 -3.28 7.71
C GLU A 439 2.62 -4.06 8.99
N SER A 440 3.72 -4.81 8.93
CA SER A 440 4.23 -5.59 10.03
C SER A 440 5.33 -4.84 10.75
N LEU A 441 5.05 -4.45 11.99
CA LEU A 441 5.96 -3.74 12.89
C LEU A 441 6.57 -4.72 13.88
N VAL A 442 7.89 -4.83 13.84
CA VAL A 442 8.65 -5.63 14.81
C VAL A 442 9.26 -4.71 15.86
N TYR A 443 8.83 -4.88 17.10
CA TYR A 443 9.26 -4.07 18.24
C TYR A 443 10.44 -4.74 18.94
N LEU A 444 11.65 -4.31 18.60
CA LEU A 444 12.92 -4.92 19.01
C LEU A 444 13.61 -4.14 20.11
N GLU A 445 14.32 -4.82 20.99
CA GLU A 445 15.33 -4.16 21.83
C GLU A 445 16.41 -3.51 20.96
N ASP A 446 16.98 -2.40 21.42
CA ASP A 446 18.05 -1.71 20.69
C ASP A 446 19.30 -2.59 20.52
N SER A 447 19.60 -3.40 21.56
CA SER A 447 20.72 -4.36 21.59
C SER A 447 20.44 -5.68 20.87
N PHE A 448 19.31 -5.84 20.17
CA PHE A 448 18.97 -7.09 19.50
C PHE A 448 19.97 -7.42 18.37
N THR A 449 20.46 -8.67 18.34
CA THR A 449 21.47 -9.17 17.38
C THR A 449 21.12 -10.50 16.70
N ARG A 450 20.04 -11.18 17.10
CA ARG A 450 19.66 -12.52 16.60
C ARG A 450 18.88 -12.43 15.28
N TRP A 451 19.56 -12.03 14.22
CA TRP A 451 18.92 -11.68 12.95
C TRP A 451 18.25 -12.83 12.22
N GLU A 452 18.74 -14.06 12.35
CA GLU A 452 18.12 -15.25 11.76
C GLU A 452 16.73 -15.55 12.35
N GLU A 453 16.53 -15.29 13.65
CA GLU A 453 15.23 -15.39 14.31
C GLU A 453 14.25 -14.34 13.74
N LEU A 454 14.74 -13.11 13.55
CA LEU A 454 13.97 -12.04 12.93
C LEU A 454 13.59 -12.38 11.49
N GLU A 455 14.49 -12.96 10.69
CA GLU A 455 14.21 -13.37 9.32
C GLU A 455 13.08 -14.41 9.25
N THR A 456 13.12 -15.39 10.15
CA THR A 456 12.08 -16.43 10.25
C THR A 456 10.73 -15.80 10.58
N LEU A 457 10.69 -14.91 11.58
CA LEU A 457 9.48 -14.17 11.95
C LEU A 457 8.95 -13.33 10.77
N LEU A 458 9.82 -12.58 10.10
CA LEU A 458 9.45 -11.72 8.97
C LEU A 458 8.90 -12.50 7.78
N HIS A 459 9.27 -13.77 7.59
CA HIS A 459 8.72 -14.60 6.52
C HIS A 459 7.26 -15.01 6.79
N GLU A 460 6.86 -15.15 8.06
CA GLU A 460 5.48 -15.51 8.43
C GLU A 460 4.52 -14.30 8.42
N LEU A 461 5.08 -13.08 8.41
CA LEU A 461 4.31 -11.85 8.55
C LEU A 461 3.91 -11.27 7.18
N PRO A 462 2.64 -10.90 6.97
CA PRO A 462 2.18 -10.32 5.72
C PRO A 462 2.52 -8.82 5.61
N GLY A 463 2.48 -8.30 4.39
CA GLY A 463 2.62 -6.87 4.13
C GLY A 463 4.05 -6.33 4.25
N GLN A 464 4.18 -5.01 4.27
CA GLN A 464 5.49 -4.35 4.36
C GLN A 464 6.06 -4.47 5.77
N LYS A 465 7.37 -4.73 5.86
CA LYS A 465 8.08 -5.00 7.11
C LYS A 465 8.79 -3.75 7.60
N LEU A 466 8.60 -3.42 8.86
CA LEU A 466 9.18 -2.26 9.53
C LEU A 466 9.73 -2.66 10.89
N ILE A 467 10.90 -2.15 11.24
CA ILE A 467 11.56 -2.45 12.50
C ILE A 467 11.53 -1.22 13.37
N LEU A 468 11.01 -1.34 14.59
CA LEU A 468 10.99 -0.31 15.61
C LEU A 468 11.93 -0.69 16.75
N ARG A 469 12.87 0.19 17.12
CA ARG A 469 13.79 -0.01 18.24
C ARG A 469 13.22 0.57 19.53
N LYS A 470 13.09 -0.26 20.55
CA LYS A 470 12.71 0.13 21.92
C LYS A 470 13.71 1.13 22.46
N ASN A 471 13.19 2.11 23.21
CA ASN A 471 13.98 3.12 23.93
C ASN A 471 14.84 4.06 23.05
N ARG A 472 14.71 3.99 21.72
CA ARG A 472 15.36 4.93 20.81
C ARG A 472 14.42 6.09 20.51
N ALA A 473 14.90 7.31 20.76
CA ALA A 473 14.13 8.53 20.51
C ALA A 473 13.79 8.70 19.02
N GLY A 474 12.60 9.23 18.73
CA GLY A 474 12.15 9.51 17.36
C GLY A 474 11.59 8.31 16.58
N GLU A 475 11.59 7.11 17.16
CA GLU A 475 11.09 5.90 16.50
C GLU A 475 9.58 5.95 16.23
N PHE A 476 8.78 6.35 17.23
CA PHE A 476 7.33 6.58 17.02
C PHE A 476 7.06 7.77 16.10
N ASP A 477 7.91 8.80 16.11
CA ASP A 477 7.78 9.93 15.18
C ASP A 477 8.03 9.51 13.73
N ARG A 478 8.93 8.54 13.50
CA ARG A 478 9.15 7.93 12.18
C ARG A 478 7.93 7.17 11.69
N ILE A 479 7.30 6.37 12.55
CA ILE A 479 6.07 5.67 12.19
C ILE A 479 4.93 6.68 11.94
N ALA A 480 4.80 7.71 12.77
CA ALA A 480 3.81 8.77 12.58
C ALA A 480 4.03 9.52 11.25
N ARG A 481 5.26 9.94 10.93
CA ARG A 481 5.59 10.55 9.62
C ARG A 481 5.20 9.66 8.45
N ARG A 482 5.45 8.35 8.55
CA ARG A 482 5.09 7.39 7.52
C ARG A 482 3.57 7.30 7.34
N LEU A 483 2.81 7.18 8.42
CA LEU A 483 1.34 7.09 8.37
C LEU A 483 0.70 8.38 7.83
N GLU A 484 1.33 9.52 8.07
CA GLU A 484 0.86 10.83 7.61
C GLU A 484 1.28 11.16 6.16
N GLY A 485 2.06 10.29 5.49
CA GLY A 485 2.62 10.61 4.18
C GLY A 485 3.59 11.80 4.25
N LYS A 486 4.47 11.79 5.24
CA LYS A 486 5.51 12.80 5.48
C LYS A 486 6.88 12.14 5.72
N SER A 487 7.11 10.94 5.18
CA SER A 487 8.39 10.23 5.34
C SER A 487 9.53 10.98 4.66
N VAL A 488 10.66 11.10 5.35
CA VAL A 488 11.88 11.74 4.82
C VAL A 488 12.81 10.69 4.24
N GLY A 489 13.06 10.76 2.93
CA GLY A 489 13.94 9.85 2.21
C GLY A 489 15.24 10.50 1.79
N ILE A 490 16.34 9.74 1.85
CA ILE A 490 17.67 10.16 1.35
C ILE A 490 18.11 9.28 0.18
N ALA A 491 18.50 9.91 -0.93
CA ALA A 491 19.17 9.25 -2.05
C ALA A 491 20.65 9.65 -2.12
N LEU A 492 21.54 8.66 -2.18
CA LEU A 492 22.99 8.84 -2.19
C LEU A 492 23.58 8.42 -3.54
N ALA A 493 24.35 9.33 -4.15
CA ALA A 493 24.94 9.07 -5.46
C ALA A 493 26.13 8.10 -5.42
N GLY A 494 26.40 7.45 -6.56
CA GLY A 494 27.66 6.76 -6.82
C GLY A 494 28.81 7.72 -7.09
N GLY A 495 30.04 7.30 -6.73
CA GLY A 495 31.24 8.13 -6.91
C GLY A 495 32.56 7.48 -6.48
N GLY A 496 32.61 6.16 -6.30
CA GLY A 496 33.79 5.45 -5.79
C GLY A 496 34.22 5.96 -4.41
N ALA A 497 35.52 6.24 -4.23
CA ALA A 497 36.09 6.76 -2.99
C ALA A 497 35.36 8.00 -2.45
N LYS A 498 34.85 8.88 -3.32
CA LYS A 498 34.07 10.07 -2.94
C LYS A 498 32.89 9.77 -2.02
N GLY A 499 32.36 8.54 -2.07
CA GLY A 499 31.27 8.10 -1.20
C GLY A 499 31.54 8.25 0.29
N PHE A 500 32.80 8.30 0.74
CA PHE A 500 33.11 8.54 2.16
C PHE A 500 32.56 9.87 2.67
N ALA A 501 32.38 10.87 1.80
CA ALA A 501 31.75 12.15 2.15
C ALA A 501 30.28 12.00 2.54
N HIS A 502 29.57 10.99 2.02
CA HIS A 502 28.19 10.71 2.43
C HIS A 502 28.10 10.37 3.91
N LEU A 503 29.09 9.67 4.48
CA LEU A 503 29.07 9.28 5.89
C LEU A 503 29.22 10.51 6.80
N GLY A 504 30.08 11.47 6.43
CA GLY A 504 30.19 12.75 7.14
C GLY A 504 28.93 13.60 7.01
N PHE A 505 28.31 13.62 5.83
CA PHE A 505 27.01 14.26 5.60
C PHE A 505 25.91 13.66 6.49
N LEU A 506 25.77 12.33 6.52
CA LEU A 506 24.77 11.63 7.33
C LEU A 506 24.97 11.88 8.83
N ARG A 507 26.22 11.99 9.29
CA ARG A 507 26.53 12.37 10.67
C ARG A 507 26.01 13.77 10.99
N SER A 508 26.28 14.75 10.13
CA SER A 508 25.82 16.12 10.32
C SER A 508 24.29 16.20 10.41
N LEU A 509 23.57 15.47 9.55
CA LEU A 509 22.12 15.37 9.62
C LEU A 509 21.64 14.75 10.94
N SER A 510 22.25 13.65 11.37
CA SER A 510 21.90 12.96 12.62
C SER A 510 22.11 13.85 13.84
N GLU A 511 23.21 14.60 13.91
CA GLU A 511 23.51 15.53 15.00
C GLU A 511 22.54 16.72 15.04
N ALA A 512 22.05 17.16 13.87
CA ALA A 512 21.05 18.22 13.77
C ALA A 512 19.61 17.73 14.00
N GLY A 513 19.41 16.43 14.26
CA GLY A 513 18.09 15.84 14.47
C GLY A 513 17.23 15.80 13.19
N VAL A 514 17.85 15.79 12.01
CA VAL A 514 17.13 15.60 10.75
C VAL A 514 16.69 14.14 10.64
N PRO A 515 15.38 13.85 10.55
CA PRO A 515 14.91 12.48 10.47
C PRO A 515 15.25 11.84 9.12
N ILE A 516 15.56 10.54 9.15
CA ILE A 516 15.82 9.72 7.97
C ILE A 516 14.95 8.47 8.12
N ASP A 517 13.89 8.40 7.33
CA ASP A 517 12.89 7.33 7.42
C ASP A 517 13.10 6.27 6.33
N ILE A 518 13.74 6.64 5.22
CA ILE A 518 14.06 5.77 4.08
C ILE A 518 15.43 6.19 3.54
N ILE A 519 16.26 5.23 3.11
CA ILE A 519 17.56 5.54 2.49
C ILE A 519 17.82 4.65 1.27
N GLY A 520 18.41 5.21 0.23
CA GLY A 520 18.76 4.48 -0.98
C GLY A 520 20.05 4.98 -1.59
N GLY A 521 20.73 4.12 -2.34
CA GLY A 521 21.96 4.54 -3.02
C GLY A 521 22.38 3.66 -4.18
N THR A 522 23.30 4.21 -4.96
CA THR A 522 23.92 3.55 -6.11
C THR A 522 25.42 3.48 -5.91
N SER A 523 26.04 2.34 -6.24
CA SER A 523 27.49 2.13 -6.14
C SER A 523 28.02 2.48 -4.74
N ALA A 524 28.99 3.39 -4.62
CA ALA A 524 29.47 3.95 -3.36
C ALA A 524 28.35 4.42 -2.42
N GLY A 525 27.29 5.04 -2.94
CA GLY A 525 26.13 5.45 -2.16
C GLY A 525 25.35 4.29 -1.55
N SER A 526 25.28 3.13 -2.22
CA SER A 526 24.61 1.93 -1.71
C SER A 526 25.32 1.34 -0.49
N ILE A 527 26.65 1.44 -0.45
CA ILE A 527 27.47 1.00 0.69
C ILE A 527 27.17 1.85 1.92
N MET A 528 27.21 3.18 1.74
CA MET A 528 26.97 4.13 2.85
C MET A 528 25.52 4.08 3.33
N ALA A 529 24.57 3.94 2.40
CA ALA A 529 23.16 3.75 2.74
C ALA A 529 22.93 2.44 3.50
N GLY A 530 23.56 1.34 3.09
CA GLY A 530 23.45 0.04 3.77
C GLY A 530 24.02 0.07 5.19
N LEU A 531 25.18 0.71 5.36
CA LEU A 531 25.80 0.94 6.67
C LEU A 531 24.87 1.67 7.63
N PHE A 532 24.33 2.80 7.17
CA PHE A 532 23.41 3.61 7.97
C PHE A 532 22.13 2.83 8.29
N ALA A 533 21.59 2.09 7.32
CA ALA A 533 20.38 1.30 7.48
C ALA A 533 20.52 0.11 8.46
N MET A 534 21.74 -0.41 8.64
CA MET A 534 22.04 -1.41 9.69
C MET A 534 21.94 -0.82 11.11
N GLY A 535 22.04 0.50 11.24
CA GLY A 535 21.97 1.22 12.52
C GLY A 535 23.29 1.33 13.27
N TYR A 536 24.43 1.13 12.59
CA TYR A 536 25.76 1.32 13.18
C TYR A 536 26.04 2.79 13.53
N GLY A 537 26.82 3.00 14.59
CA GLY A 537 27.34 4.32 14.93
C GLY A 537 28.38 4.80 13.90
N PHE A 538 28.50 6.11 13.70
CA PHE A 538 29.42 6.67 12.71
C PHE A 538 30.89 6.29 12.96
N ASP A 539 31.33 6.28 14.22
CA ASP A 539 32.71 5.88 14.57
C ASP A 539 32.98 4.40 14.29
N GLU A 540 31.96 3.55 14.49
CA GLU A 540 32.02 2.14 14.14
C GLU A 540 32.07 1.94 12.61
N CYS A 541 31.25 2.66 11.84
CA CYS A 541 31.32 2.66 10.38
C CYS A 541 32.72 3.04 9.88
N ILE A 542 33.35 4.08 10.44
CA ILE A 542 34.70 4.52 10.05
C ILE A 542 35.75 3.45 10.39
N ARG A 543 35.65 2.84 11.58
CA ARG A 543 36.55 1.75 11.98
C ARG A 543 36.43 0.57 11.02
N LEU A 544 35.21 0.12 10.72
CA LEU A 544 34.96 -0.98 9.80
C LEU A 544 35.46 -0.67 8.39
N ILE A 545 35.23 0.55 7.89
CA ILE A 545 35.77 1.01 6.60
C ILE A 545 37.30 0.91 6.58
N LYS A 546 37.97 1.38 7.64
CA LYS A 546 39.43 1.34 7.72
C LYS A 546 39.97 -0.09 7.68
N GLU A 547 39.46 -0.95 8.57
CA GLU A 547 39.93 -2.33 8.74
C GLU A 547 39.62 -3.21 7.52
N VAL A 548 38.38 -3.15 7.02
CA VAL A 548 37.89 -4.07 5.99
C VAL A 548 38.16 -3.56 4.58
N TRP A 549 38.18 -2.25 4.35
CA TRP A 549 38.30 -1.68 3.01
C TRP A 549 39.72 -1.22 2.68
N ILE A 550 40.33 -0.44 3.58
CA ILE A 550 41.62 0.21 3.33
C ILE A 550 42.76 -0.76 3.61
N GLU A 551 42.80 -1.33 4.81
CA GLU A 551 43.91 -2.20 5.24
C GLU A 551 43.94 -3.54 4.46
N ALA A 552 42.77 -4.05 4.06
CA ALA A 552 42.64 -5.31 3.32
C ALA A 552 43.05 -5.25 1.83
N LYS A 553 43.38 -4.06 1.27
CA LYS A 553 43.84 -3.85 -0.12
C LYS A 553 42.98 -4.58 -1.17
N LEU A 554 41.68 -4.31 -1.15
CA LEU A 554 40.65 -5.08 -1.87
C LEU A 554 40.77 -5.10 -3.40
N THR A 555 41.47 -4.13 -3.99
CA THR A 555 41.58 -3.92 -5.45
C THR A 555 42.86 -4.49 -6.06
N ARG A 556 43.58 -5.37 -5.34
CA ARG A 556 44.86 -5.98 -5.79
C ARG A 556 44.72 -7.45 -6.20
N ASP A 557 43.56 -7.86 -6.73
CA ASP A 557 43.30 -9.22 -7.24
C ASP A 557 43.14 -9.26 -8.77
N TYR A 558 44.19 -8.86 -9.49
CA TYR A 558 44.20 -8.80 -10.95
C TYR A 558 43.95 -10.16 -11.62
N THR A 559 43.32 -10.13 -12.79
CA THR A 559 43.09 -11.28 -13.67
C THR A 559 43.43 -10.94 -15.13
N LEU A 560 43.36 -11.92 -16.03
CA LEU A 560 43.55 -11.68 -17.46
C LEU A 560 42.34 -10.90 -17.99
N PRO A 561 42.53 -9.74 -18.66
CA PRO A 561 41.46 -8.78 -18.96
C PRO A 561 40.59 -9.17 -20.15
N PHE A 562 40.13 -10.43 -20.21
CA PHE A 562 39.12 -10.88 -21.17
C PHE A 562 37.70 -10.46 -20.78
N VAL A 563 37.42 -10.38 -19.47
CA VAL A 563 36.13 -9.96 -18.92
C VAL A 563 36.28 -8.72 -18.04
N SER A 564 37.30 -8.69 -17.18
CA SER A 564 37.55 -7.60 -16.23
C SER A 564 39.03 -7.54 -15.83
N ILE A 565 39.51 -6.38 -15.36
CA ILE A 565 40.88 -6.20 -14.86
C ILE A 565 41.08 -6.94 -13.53
N LEU A 566 40.08 -6.89 -12.65
CA LEU A 566 40.10 -7.54 -11.34
C LEU A 566 39.24 -8.80 -11.36
N ARG A 567 39.65 -9.82 -10.60
CA ARG A 567 38.83 -11.01 -10.32
C ARG A 567 37.65 -10.68 -9.42
N GLY A 568 37.79 -9.67 -8.55
CA GLY A 568 36.75 -9.21 -7.63
C GLY A 568 36.44 -10.16 -6.46
N ALA A 569 37.24 -11.21 -6.26
CA ALA A 569 37.04 -12.18 -5.19
C ALA A 569 37.34 -11.58 -3.82
N ARG A 570 38.40 -10.76 -3.70
CA ARG A 570 38.73 -10.05 -2.45
C ARG A 570 37.65 -9.04 -2.12
N TYR A 571 37.21 -8.30 -3.11
CA TYR A 571 36.15 -7.30 -2.97
C TYR A 571 34.82 -7.94 -2.53
N SER A 572 34.39 -9.02 -3.20
CA SER A 572 33.17 -9.76 -2.80
C SER A 572 33.27 -10.33 -1.38
N LYS A 573 34.44 -10.88 -1.01
CA LYS A 573 34.66 -11.41 0.34
C LYS A 573 34.54 -10.31 1.39
N ALA A 574 35.15 -9.15 1.16
CA ALA A 574 35.10 -8.03 2.09
C ALA A 574 33.68 -7.45 2.23
N ILE A 575 32.95 -7.26 1.12
CA ILE A 575 31.54 -6.83 1.17
C ILE A 575 30.69 -7.85 1.95
N LYS A 576 30.92 -9.16 1.76
CA LYS A 576 30.21 -10.19 2.51
C LYS A 576 30.59 -10.22 4.00
N GLU A 577 31.86 -10.06 4.35
CA GLU A 577 32.30 -9.97 5.74
C GLU A 577 31.71 -8.75 6.45
N PHE A 578 31.57 -7.65 5.72
CA PHE A 578 31.10 -6.39 6.25
C PHE A 578 29.60 -6.38 6.53
N PHE A 579 28.78 -6.86 5.60
CA PHE A 579 27.32 -6.89 5.74
C PHE A 579 26.81 -8.23 6.30
N GLY A 580 27.68 -9.24 6.43
CA GLY A 580 27.31 -10.59 6.83
C GLY A 580 26.27 -11.23 5.90
N ASN A 581 25.50 -12.17 6.44
CA ASN A 581 24.34 -12.75 5.76
C ASN A 581 23.06 -11.92 6.01
N ARG A 582 23.19 -10.64 6.42
CA ARG A 582 22.07 -9.76 6.73
C ARG A 582 21.18 -9.58 5.52
N LYS A 583 19.87 -9.68 5.70
CA LYS A 583 18.88 -9.38 4.65
C LYS A 583 18.35 -7.95 4.71
N ILE A 584 18.01 -7.38 3.56
CA ILE A 584 17.55 -5.98 3.44
C ILE A 584 16.28 -5.74 4.25
N GLU A 585 15.34 -6.68 4.24
CA GLU A 585 14.08 -6.58 4.99
C GLU A 585 14.27 -6.59 6.51
N THR A 586 15.48 -6.93 6.99
CA THR A 586 15.83 -6.93 8.41
C THR A 586 16.53 -5.66 8.89
N LEU A 587 16.73 -4.69 7.99
CA LEU A 587 17.42 -3.44 8.29
C LEU A 587 16.52 -2.48 9.09
N TRP A 588 17.13 -1.71 9.99
CA TRP A 588 16.40 -0.79 10.85
C TRP A 588 15.72 0.32 10.04
N ILE A 589 16.42 0.87 9.05
CA ILE A 589 15.87 1.83 8.09
C ILE A 589 15.58 1.11 6.78
N PRO A 590 14.37 1.26 6.20
CA PRO A 590 14.07 0.79 4.86
C PRO A 590 15.13 1.24 3.84
N PHE A 591 15.73 0.26 3.18
CA PHE A 591 16.88 0.44 2.28
C PHE A 591 16.54 0.04 0.84
N LEU A 592 17.21 0.68 -0.12
CA LEU A 592 17.30 0.19 -1.50
C LEU A 592 18.71 0.36 -2.07
N ALA A 593 19.12 -0.57 -2.92
CA ALA A 593 20.31 -0.45 -3.76
C ALA A 593 19.95 -0.59 -5.24
N VAL A 594 20.64 0.15 -6.11
CA VAL A 594 20.35 0.13 -7.56
C VAL A 594 21.52 -0.45 -8.33
N ALA A 595 21.22 -1.41 -9.21
CA ALA A 595 22.13 -1.95 -10.20
C ALA A 595 21.51 -1.85 -11.60
N CYS A 596 22.32 -2.09 -12.64
CA CYS A 596 21.86 -2.20 -14.01
C CYS A 596 21.80 -3.67 -14.41
N ASP A 597 20.65 -4.16 -14.85
CA ASP A 597 20.48 -5.50 -15.43
C ASP A 597 20.80 -5.43 -16.92
N LEU A 598 21.97 -5.94 -17.32
CA LEU A 598 22.40 -5.96 -18.71
C LEU A 598 21.66 -6.99 -19.55
N THR A 599 21.18 -8.07 -18.94
CA THR A 599 20.45 -9.13 -19.66
C THR A 599 19.11 -8.61 -20.15
N ASN A 600 18.41 -7.86 -19.31
CA ASN A 600 17.06 -7.35 -19.61
C ASN A 600 17.02 -5.85 -19.94
N SER A 601 18.16 -5.16 -19.97
CA SER A 601 18.27 -3.72 -20.28
C SER A 601 17.35 -2.83 -19.43
N LYS A 602 17.30 -3.08 -18.12
CA LYS A 602 16.43 -2.37 -17.17
C LYS A 602 17.14 -2.10 -15.84
N PRO A 603 16.66 -1.16 -15.00
CA PRO A 603 17.18 -1.01 -13.66
C PRO A 603 16.77 -2.22 -12.79
N LYS A 604 17.71 -2.72 -11.98
CA LYS A 604 17.42 -3.66 -10.89
C LYS A 604 17.47 -2.90 -9.58
N VAL A 605 16.34 -2.83 -8.90
CA VAL A 605 16.25 -2.27 -7.55
C VAL A 605 16.19 -3.42 -6.56
N PHE A 606 17.14 -3.46 -5.63
CA PHE A 606 17.17 -4.43 -4.55
C PHE A 606 16.52 -3.81 -3.31
N GLU A 607 15.38 -4.37 -2.90
CA GLU A 607 14.65 -3.99 -1.68
C GLU A 607 14.48 -5.15 -0.69
N GLU A 608 14.93 -6.34 -1.08
CA GLU A 608 14.87 -7.59 -0.33
C GLU A 608 16.07 -8.47 -0.68
N GLY A 609 16.34 -9.47 0.17
CA GLY A 609 17.46 -10.41 -0.01
C GLY A 609 18.75 -9.95 0.66
N GLU A 610 19.87 -10.63 0.41
CA GLU A 610 21.13 -10.36 1.12
C GLU A 610 21.72 -8.99 0.74
N VAL A 611 21.98 -8.17 1.77
CA VAL A 611 22.50 -6.80 1.62
C VAL A 611 23.82 -6.79 0.85
N TRP A 612 24.70 -7.74 1.17
CA TRP A 612 26.02 -7.84 0.53
C TRP A 612 25.91 -8.11 -0.98
N LYS A 613 24.93 -8.92 -1.43
CA LYS A 613 24.71 -9.21 -2.85
C LYS A 613 24.20 -7.97 -3.59
N ALA A 614 23.22 -7.28 -3.01
CA ALA A 614 22.66 -6.06 -3.58
C ALA A 614 23.73 -4.98 -3.77
N ILE A 615 24.54 -4.75 -2.74
CA ILE A 615 25.64 -3.77 -2.78
C ILE A 615 26.75 -4.23 -3.74
N ARG A 616 27.12 -5.52 -3.73
CA ARG A 616 28.13 -6.05 -4.64
C ARG A 616 27.70 -5.94 -6.11
N ALA A 617 26.42 -6.17 -6.41
CA ALA A 617 25.85 -5.95 -7.75
C ALA A 617 25.88 -4.47 -8.14
N SER A 618 25.46 -3.59 -7.22
CA SER A 618 25.44 -2.13 -7.41
C SER A 618 26.83 -1.52 -7.62
N THR A 619 27.90 -2.21 -7.22
CA THR A 619 29.30 -1.74 -7.30
C THR A 619 30.15 -2.52 -8.32
N SER A 620 29.52 -3.28 -9.22
CA SER A 620 30.17 -4.01 -10.32
C SER A 620 30.50 -3.09 -11.50
N ILE A 621 31.51 -2.23 -11.35
CA ILE A 621 31.93 -1.32 -12.42
C ILE A 621 32.42 -2.11 -13.64
N PRO A 622 31.79 -1.98 -14.83
CA PRO A 622 32.19 -2.70 -16.04
C PRO A 622 33.67 -2.49 -16.40
N GLY A 623 34.33 -3.56 -16.86
CA GLY A 623 35.75 -3.56 -17.21
C GLY A 623 36.70 -3.59 -16.00
N ILE A 624 36.30 -3.08 -14.84
CA ILE A 624 37.09 -3.15 -13.60
C ILE A 624 36.77 -4.43 -12.84
N PHE A 625 35.50 -4.64 -12.52
CA PHE A 625 35.01 -5.84 -11.85
C PHE A 625 34.19 -6.68 -12.84
N PRO A 626 34.16 -8.01 -12.67
CA PRO A 626 33.27 -8.84 -13.46
C PRO A 626 31.81 -8.48 -13.12
N PRO A 627 30.88 -8.56 -14.09
CA PRO A 627 29.46 -8.46 -13.81
C PRO A 627 29.06 -9.42 -12.69
N PHE A 628 28.17 -8.98 -11.80
CA PHE A 628 27.63 -9.82 -10.76
C PHE A 628 26.51 -10.67 -11.35
N TYR A 629 26.74 -11.97 -11.48
CA TYR A 629 25.73 -12.91 -11.98
C TYR A 629 24.85 -13.42 -10.83
N SER A 630 23.54 -13.23 -10.94
CA SER A 630 22.56 -13.85 -10.04
C SER A 630 21.25 -14.08 -10.79
N ASP A 631 20.59 -15.20 -10.52
CA ASP A 631 19.25 -15.51 -11.02
C ASP A 631 19.12 -15.37 -12.55
N GLY A 632 20.12 -15.86 -13.30
CA GLY A 632 20.12 -15.83 -14.77
C GLY A 632 20.46 -14.47 -15.40
N SER A 633 20.75 -13.44 -14.60
CA SER A 633 20.98 -12.09 -15.10
C SER A 633 22.38 -11.56 -14.76
N LEU A 634 22.92 -10.71 -15.63
CA LEU A 634 24.19 -10.03 -15.45
C LEU A 634 23.96 -8.62 -14.91
N TYR A 635 24.35 -8.38 -13.66
CA TYR A 635 24.23 -7.08 -13.02
C TYR A 635 25.55 -6.31 -13.03
N VAL A 636 25.48 -5.04 -13.40
CA VAL A 636 26.61 -4.09 -13.31
C VAL A 636 26.23 -2.87 -12.50
N ASP A 637 27.21 -1.99 -12.28
CA ASP A 637 27.06 -0.77 -11.47
C ASP A 637 25.80 0.03 -11.88
N GLY A 638 25.01 0.42 -10.88
CA GLY A 638 23.75 1.13 -11.13
C GLY A 638 23.94 2.53 -11.71
N GLY A 639 25.15 3.10 -11.60
CA GLY A 639 25.47 4.43 -12.10
C GLY A 639 25.27 4.56 -13.60
N LEU A 640 25.37 3.46 -14.35
CA LEU A 640 25.08 3.42 -15.78
C LEU A 640 23.62 3.79 -16.10
N TRP A 641 22.70 3.55 -15.16
CA TRP A 641 21.28 3.83 -15.34
C TRP A 641 20.83 5.01 -14.49
N ASP A 642 21.01 4.94 -13.17
CA ASP A 642 20.56 5.94 -12.22
C ASP A 642 21.58 6.11 -11.08
N ASN A 643 22.56 6.97 -11.32
CA ASN A 643 23.64 7.26 -10.38
C ASN A 643 23.15 7.96 -9.11
N LEU A 644 21.97 8.60 -9.12
CA LEU A 644 21.38 9.25 -7.94
C LEU A 644 19.88 8.91 -7.86
N PRO A 645 19.52 7.83 -7.13
CA PRO A 645 18.23 7.15 -7.27
C PRO A 645 17.07 7.83 -6.51
N GLY A 646 16.94 9.16 -6.63
CA GLY A 646 15.93 9.94 -5.91
C GLY A 646 14.49 9.58 -6.27
N THR A 647 14.22 9.32 -7.55
CA THR A 647 12.90 8.87 -8.01
C THR A 647 12.52 7.50 -7.44
N LEU A 648 13.51 6.61 -7.27
CA LEU A 648 13.30 5.29 -6.68
C LEU A 648 13.06 5.37 -5.17
N VAL A 649 13.76 6.27 -4.47
CA VAL A 649 13.52 6.55 -3.04
C VAL A 649 12.11 7.13 -2.82
N ARG A 650 11.64 8.04 -3.68
CA ARG A 650 10.23 8.48 -3.66
C ARG A 650 9.26 7.32 -3.87
N ARG A 651 9.51 6.45 -4.87
CA ARG A 651 8.66 5.27 -5.13
C ARG A 651 8.59 4.30 -3.94
N LYS A 652 9.65 4.18 -3.15
CA LYS A 652 9.67 3.38 -1.91
C LYS A 652 8.82 3.99 -0.79
N GLY A 653 8.40 5.25 -0.91
CA GLY A 653 7.48 5.92 0.00
C GLY A 653 8.04 7.19 0.65
N ALA A 654 9.04 7.85 0.07
CA ALA A 654 9.53 9.13 0.56
C ALA A 654 8.69 10.29 0.01
N ASP A 655 8.16 11.10 0.92
CA ASP A 655 7.38 12.30 0.60
C ASP A 655 8.26 13.54 0.50
N VAL A 656 9.22 13.65 1.43
CA VAL A 656 10.27 14.66 1.41
C VAL A 656 11.56 13.99 0.95
N LEU A 657 12.06 14.39 -0.22
CA LEU A 657 13.25 13.80 -0.84
C LEU A 657 14.48 14.70 -0.63
N PHE A 658 15.50 14.14 0.01
CA PHE A 658 16.85 14.68 0.07
C PHE A 658 17.75 13.91 -0.90
N SER A 659 18.46 14.58 -1.81
CA SER A 659 19.33 13.93 -2.78
C SER A 659 20.75 14.49 -2.71
N VAL A 660 21.74 13.59 -2.60
CA VAL A 660 23.15 13.94 -2.37
C VAL A 660 24.00 13.44 -3.52
N ASP A 661 24.48 14.38 -4.33
CA ASP A 661 25.37 14.14 -5.45
C ASP A 661 26.84 14.32 -5.06
N LEU A 662 27.72 13.61 -5.78
CA LEU A 662 29.18 13.66 -5.62
C LEU A 662 29.87 14.30 -6.85
N GLY A 663 29.11 14.92 -7.76
CA GLY A 663 29.63 15.57 -8.95
C GLY A 663 30.24 14.59 -9.93
N ALA A 664 29.58 13.45 -10.17
CA ALA A 664 30.05 12.46 -11.13
C ALA A 664 30.02 13.03 -12.56
N GLY A 665 31.19 13.15 -13.20
CA GLY A 665 31.28 13.33 -14.66
C GLY A 665 32.10 14.51 -15.20
N SER A 666 32.48 15.52 -14.42
CA SER A 666 33.37 16.58 -14.91
C SER A 666 34.47 16.94 -13.91
N GLN A 667 35.72 17.00 -14.38
CA GLN A 667 36.83 17.59 -13.64
C GLN A 667 37.49 18.65 -14.53
N PRO A 668 36.96 19.88 -14.51
CA PRO A 668 37.40 20.95 -15.43
C PRO A 668 38.90 21.18 -15.40
N ASN A 669 39.51 21.06 -14.22
CA ASN A 669 40.97 21.19 -14.04
C ASN A 669 41.75 20.14 -14.84
N LYS A 670 41.31 18.87 -14.82
CA LYS A 670 41.92 17.80 -15.61
C LYS A 670 41.67 17.98 -17.09
N ASP A 671 40.47 18.43 -17.47
CA ASP A 671 40.07 18.63 -18.86
C ASP A 671 40.88 19.78 -19.49
N GLN A 672 41.09 20.87 -18.74
CA GLN A 672 41.98 21.97 -19.13
C GLN A 672 43.44 21.53 -19.24
N THR A 673 43.93 20.77 -18.27
CA THR A 673 45.30 20.22 -18.30
C THR A 673 45.48 19.28 -19.49
N TYR A 674 44.49 18.44 -19.81
CA TYR A 674 44.50 17.62 -21.01
C TYR A 674 44.60 18.48 -22.27
N GLY A 675 43.79 19.53 -22.37
CA GLY A 675 43.84 20.49 -23.48
C GLY A 675 45.21 21.18 -23.64
N GLN A 676 45.91 21.47 -22.53
CA GLN A 676 47.26 22.00 -22.55
C GLN A 676 48.32 20.98 -23.01
N LEU A 677 48.07 19.69 -22.78
CA LEU A 677 48.97 18.60 -23.16
C LEU A 677 48.83 18.17 -24.63
N VAL A 678 47.68 18.42 -25.24
CA VAL A 678 47.43 18.17 -26.67
C VAL A 678 48.14 19.23 -27.52
N GLU A 679 48.91 18.80 -28.52
CA GLU A 679 49.66 19.72 -29.38
C GLU A 679 48.77 20.36 -30.44
N SER A 680 48.96 21.66 -30.69
CA SER A 680 48.06 22.51 -31.49
C SER A 680 47.86 22.11 -32.96
N ARG A 681 48.62 21.16 -33.51
CA ARG A 681 48.56 20.83 -34.94
C ARG A 681 47.26 20.13 -35.34
N PHE A 682 46.70 19.27 -34.48
CA PHE A 682 45.44 18.56 -34.76
C PHE A 682 44.64 18.32 -33.46
N PRO A 683 43.48 18.95 -33.26
CA PRO A 683 42.67 18.86 -32.01
C PRO A 683 42.17 17.45 -31.60
N GLY A 684 42.48 16.41 -32.37
CA GLY A 684 42.13 15.01 -32.10
C GLY A 684 43.31 14.10 -31.77
N GLU A 685 44.54 14.63 -31.74
CA GLU A 685 45.73 13.85 -31.40
C GLU A 685 45.90 13.69 -29.88
N ALA A 686 46.29 12.49 -29.45
CA ALA A 686 46.61 12.25 -28.05
C ALA A 686 47.88 13.01 -27.64
N PRO A 687 48.02 13.44 -26.37
CA PRO A 687 49.26 13.99 -25.87
C PRO A 687 50.45 13.08 -26.12
N SER A 688 51.62 13.68 -26.41
CA SER A 688 52.86 12.94 -26.67
C SER A 688 53.17 11.92 -25.56
N ALA A 689 53.40 10.66 -25.93
CA ALA A 689 53.73 9.59 -25.00
C ALA A 689 54.98 9.91 -24.15
N LEU A 690 55.96 10.62 -24.72
CA LEU A 690 57.16 11.10 -24.02
C LEU A 690 56.82 12.13 -22.93
N LYS A 691 55.87 13.05 -23.19
CA LYS A 691 55.39 14.02 -22.19
C LYS A 691 54.62 13.32 -21.07
N LEU A 692 53.77 12.36 -21.42
CA LEU A 692 53.01 11.57 -20.44
C LEU A 692 53.92 10.72 -19.55
N LEU A 693 54.94 10.08 -20.12
CA LEU A 693 55.98 9.34 -19.38
C LEU A 693 56.84 10.27 -18.52
N GLY A 694 57.27 11.41 -19.07
CA GLY A 694 58.02 12.44 -18.36
C GLY A 694 57.29 12.94 -17.11
N ASN A 695 55.95 13.06 -17.19
CA ASN A 695 55.11 13.41 -16.04
C ASN A 695 55.21 12.39 -14.89
N GLN A 696 55.47 11.10 -15.17
CA GLN A 696 55.64 10.09 -14.11
C GLN A 696 56.95 10.25 -13.34
N PHE A 697 57.97 10.86 -13.94
CA PHE A 697 59.27 11.10 -13.30
C PHE A 697 59.33 12.43 -12.51
N MET A 698 58.31 13.28 -12.62
CA MET A 698 58.18 14.52 -11.85
C MET A 698 57.86 14.22 -10.37
N LYS A 699 58.31 15.11 -9.46
CA LYS A 699 57.90 15.08 -8.04
C LYS A 699 56.38 15.13 -7.95
N LYS A 700 55.79 14.40 -6.99
CA LYS A 700 54.32 14.23 -6.87
C LYS A 700 53.56 15.56 -6.90
N GLU A 701 54.09 16.60 -6.26
CA GLU A 701 53.54 17.96 -6.21
C GLU A 701 53.54 18.71 -7.54
N GLN A 702 54.38 18.30 -8.50
CA GLN A 702 54.56 18.96 -9.80
C GLN A 702 53.89 18.19 -10.95
N ARG A 703 53.28 17.02 -10.68
CA ARG A 703 52.69 16.19 -11.72
C ARG A 703 51.41 16.83 -12.28
N TYR A 704 51.31 16.87 -13.61
CA TYR A 704 50.08 17.21 -14.31
C TYR A 704 48.99 16.17 -14.01
N SER A 705 47.77 16.65 -13.75
CA SER A 705 46.58 15.82 -13.53
C SER A 705 45.70 15.87 -14.78
N TYR A 706 45.47 14.74 -15.44
CA TYR A 706 44.72 14.64 -16.70
C TYR A 706 43.80 13.39 -16.69
N PRO A 707 42.70 13.36 -17.47
CA PRO A 707 41.79 12.23 -17.47
C PRO A 707 42.45 11.03 -18.16
N HIS A 708 42.42 9.88 -17.49
CA HIS A 708 42.92 8.63 -18.05
C HIS A 708 41.84 7.90 -18.85
N ILE A 709 42.23 6.90 -19.66
CA ILE A 709 41.31 6.13 -20.51
C ILE A 709 40.12 5.57 -19.72
N GLY A 710 40.35 4.99 -18.54
CA GLY A 710 39.28 4.46 -17.69
C GLY A 710 38.33 5.55 -17.19
N GLU A 711 38.85 6.75 -16.90
CA GLU A 711 38.04 7.89 -16.49
C GLU A 711 37.16 8.39 -17.64
N LEU A 712 37.70 8.47 -18.86
CA LEU A 712 36.95 8.85 -20.06
C LEU A 712 35.84 7.85 -20.40
N PHE A 713 36.12 6.54 -20.31
CA PHE A 713 35.09 5.51 -20.48
C PHE A 713 33.99 5.63 -19.43
N MET A 714 34.33 5.76 -18.16
CA MET A 714 33.35 5.91 -17.09
C MET A 714 32.49 7.15 -17.27
N ARG A 715 33.08 8.30 -17.59
CA ARG A 715 32.31 9.54 -17.87
C ARG A 715 31.34 9.36 -19.03
N SER A 716 31.76 8.66 -20.10
CA SER A 716 30.92 8.37 -21.27
C SER A 716 29.76 7.44 -20.93
N MET A 717 30.01 6.39 -20.13
CA MET A 717 28.98 5.44 -19.70
C MET A 717 27.93 6.05 -18.77
N LEU A 718 28.33 7.04 -17.95
CA LEU A 718 27.41 7.73 -17.03
C LEU A 718 26.57 8.82 -17.72
N LEU A 719 26.77 9.09 -19.02
CA LEU A 719 26.01 10.12 -19.76
C LEU A 719 24.51 9.82 -19.78
N SER A 720 24.11 8.55 -19.94
CA SER A 720 22.70 8.12 -19.89
C SER A 720 22.02 8.47 -18.58
N SER A 721 22.75 8.38 -17.46
CA SER A 721 22.22 8.70 -16.13
C SER A 721 22.00 10.21 -15.92
N ARG A 722 22.50 11.10 -16.78
CA ARG A 722 22.30 12.56 -16.62
C ARG A 722 20.83 12.96 -16.72
N ASN A 723 20.05 12.30 -17.57
CA ASN A 723 18.61 12.58 -17.67
C ASN A 723 17.88 12.23 -16.36
N ASN A 724 18.27 11.14 -15.70
CA ASN A 724 17.73 10.76 -14.41
C ASN A 724 18.20 11.71 -13.30
N LEU A 725 19.45 12.20 -13.36
CA LEU A 725 19.96 13.20 -12.43
C LEU A 725 19.16 14.51 -12.50
N ILE A 726 18.85 15.02 -13.70
CA ILE A 726 18.03 16.22 -13.89
C ILE A 726 16.64 16.01 -13.28
N LYS A 727 15.99 14.90 -13.62
CA LYS A 727 14.68 14.53 -13.05
C LYS A 727 14.73 14.42 -11.53
N THR A 728 15.77 13.79 -10.97
CA THR A 728 15.93 13.70 -9.52
C THR A 728 16.06 15.09 -8.92
N LYS A 729 16.94 15.95 -9.46
CA LYS A 729 17.14 17.32 -8.96
C LYS A 729 15.84 18.14 -8.97
N GLU A 730 15.03 18.04 -10.02
CA GLU A 730 13.72 18.73 -10.12
C GLU A 730 12.71 18.19 -9.10
N ASN A 731 12.78 16.90 -8.76
CA ASN A 731 11.89 16.24 -7.81
C ASN A 731 12.42 16.23 -6.36
N SER A 732 13.64 16.71 -6.11
CA SER A 732 14.23 16.79 -4.78
C SER A 732 13.70 18.01 -4.03
N ASP A 733 13.32 17.80 -2.78
CA ASP A 733 13.00 18.90 -1.85
C ASP A 733 14.26 19.64 -1.41
N ILE A 734 15.37 18.88 -1.28
CA ILE A 734 16.71 19.40 -1.03
C ILE A 734 17.67 18.60 -1.91
N PHE A 735 18.43 19.32 -2.74
CA PHE A 735 19.51 18.75 -3.55
C PHE A 735 20.84 19.33 -3.05
N VAL A 736 21.79 18.45 -2.74
CA VAL A 736 23.12 18.83 -2.27
C VAL A 736 24.16 18.19 -3.18
N GLU A 737 25.12 19.00 -3.60
CA GLU A 737 26.32 18.50 -4.25
C GLU A 737 27.51 18.70 -3.32
N LEU A 738 28.12 17.61 -2.86
CA LEU A 738 29.26 17.68 -1.96
C LEU A 738 30.52 18.14 -2.73
N PRO A 739 31.43 18.92 -2.10
CA PRO A 739 32.56 19.55 -2.78
C PRO A 739 33.73 18.58 -3.03
N VAL A 740 33.45 17.40 -3.58
CA VAL A 740 34.41 16.29 -3.79
C VAL A 740 34.83 16.13 -5.25
N ARG A 741 34.59 17.14 -6.09
CA ARG A 741 34.87 17.08 -7.55
C ARG A 741 36.34 16.83 -7.86
N ASP A 742 37.25 17.42 -7.07
CA ASP A 742 38.70 17.35 -7.29
C ASP A 742 39.31 15.97 -6.97
N PHE A 743 38.61 15.13 -6.23
CA PHE A 743 39.04 13.77 -5.93
C PHE A 743 38.72 12.82 -7.08
N SER A 744 39.53 11.78 -7.27
CA SER A 744 39.27 10.66 -8.16
C SER A 744 38.30 9.66 -7.53
N THR A 745 37.63 8.85 -8.35
CA THR A 745 36.82 7.72 -7.89
C THR A 745 37.65 6.61 -7.22
N PHE A 746 38.99 6.67 -7.34
CA PHE A 746 39.92 5.68 -6.81
C PHE A 746 40.83 6.20 -5.68
N ASP A 747 40.60 7.40 -5.15
CA ASP A 747 41.42 7.99 -4.07
C ASP A 747 41.02 7.44 -2.68
N TRP A 748 41.12 6.13 -2.50
CA TRP A 748 40.66 5.45 -1.28
C TRP A 748 41.45 5.83 -0.01
N ASP A 749 42.72 6.21 -0.17
CA ASP A 749 43.58 6.62 0.95
C ASP A 749 43.12 7.96 1.57
N GLU A 750 42.36 8.78 0.83
CA GLU A 750 41.83 10.09 1.25
C GLU A 750 40.50 9.97 2.02
N TYR A 751 40.14 8.78 2.49
CA TYR A 751 38.82 8.52 3.08
C TYR A 751 38.47 9.42 4.27
N LYS A 752 39.46 9.76 5.12
CA LYS A 752 39.27 10.67 6.28
C LYS A 752 38.95 12.09 5.81
N THR A 753 39.74 12.60 4.88
CA THR A 753 39.56 13.94 4.32
C THR A 753 38.21 14.06 3.61
N LEU A 754 37.83 13.04 2.83
CA LEU A 754 36.51 13.00 2.18
C LEU A 754 35.37 12.99 3.20
N TYR A 755 35.49 12.19 4.27
CA TYR A 755 34.53 12.16 5.37
C TYR A 755 34.41 13.53 6.07
N GLU A 756 35.54 14.15 6.45
CA GLU A 756 35.59 15.46 7.09
C GLU A 756 34.99 16.54 6.19
N LEU A 757 35.32 16.53 4.90
CA LEU A 757 34.79 17.48 3.93
C LEU A 757 33.27 17.38 3.78
N GLY A 758 32.73 16.15 3.77
CA GLY A 758 31.29 15.90 3.78
C GLY A 758 30.62 16.46 5.04
N TYR A 759 31.23 16.25 6.20
CA TYR A 759 30.74 16.76 7.48
C TYR A 759 30.78 18.29 7.55
N GLU A 760 31.92 18.91 7.29
CA GLU A 760 32.11 20.37 7.35
C GLU A 760 31.24 21.12 6.34
N HIS A 761 31.12 20.61 5.12
CA HIS A 761 30.24 21.20 4.13
C HIS A 761 28.79 21.19 4.61
N SER A 762 28.35 20.06 5.16
CA SER A 762 26.98 19.89 5.66
C SER A 762 26.68 20.78 6.86
N GLN A 763 27.61 20.92 7.80
CA GLN A 763 27.44 21.76 8.99
C GLN A 763 27.13 23.23 8.66
N LYS A 764 27.58 23.73 7.50
CA LYS A 764 27.29 25.11 7.03
C LYS A 764 25.82 25.34 6.71
N PHE A 765 25.10 24.30 6.29
CA PHE A 765 23.73 24.40 5.76
C PHE A 765 22.70 23.58 6.54
N VAL A 766 23.14 22.65 7.40
CA VAL A 766 22.27 21.67 8.04
C VAL A 766 21.16 22.29 8.88
N LYS A 767 21.40 23.46 9.50
CA LYS A 767 20.36 24.19 10.24
C LYS A 767 19.23 24.67 9.34
N ASP A 768 19.55 25.13 8.13
CA ASP A 768 18.56 25.57 7.15
C ASP A 768 17.81 24.37 6.57
N TRP A 769 18.52 23.28 6.27
CA TRP A 769 17.90 22.04 5.82
C TRP A 769 16.96 21.45 6.87
N ALA A 770 17.37 21.41 8.14
CA ALA A 770 16.54 20.96 9.25
C ALA A 770 15.28 21.82 9.38
N LYS A 771 15.38 23.14 9.18
CA LYS A 771 14.23 24.03 9.15
C LYS A 771 13.29 23.73 7.97
N ILE A 772 13.82 23.58 6.75
CA ILE A 772 13.03 23.25 5.56
C ILE A 772 12.27 21.93 5.75
N ILE A 773 12.96 20.90 6.25
CA ILE A 773 12.35 19.59 6.51
C ILE A 773 11.29 19.71 7.59
N LYS A 774 11.60 20.39 8.70
CA LYS A 774 10.63 20.62 9.78
C LYS A 774 9.38 21.34 9.26
N ASP A 775 9.56 22.35 8.42
CA ASP A 775 8.44 23.08 7.82
C ASP A 775 7.64 22.15 6.88
N LYS A 776 8.28 21.41 5.99
CA LYS A 776 7.56 20.48 5.08
C LYS A 776 6.84 19.35 5.80
N VAL A 777 7.39 18.87 6.90
CA VAL A 777 6.83 17.76 7.68
C VAL A 777 5.71 18.24 8.63
N TYR A 778 5.88 19.39 9.29
CA TYR A 778 5.02 19.80 10.42
C TYR A 778 4.25 21.12 10.23
N SER A 779 4.45 21.92 9.16
CA SER A 779 3.91 23.30 9.09
C SER A 779 2.48 23.46 8.55
N GLU A 780 1.78 22.40 8.14
CA GLU A 780 0.44 22.53 7.53
C GLU A 780 -0.68 23.01 8.49
N LYS A 781 -0.40 23.26 9.79
CA LYS A 781 -1.37 23.76 10.78
C LYS A 781 -1.12 25.16 11.37
N ARG A 782 -0.56 26.10 10.59
CA ARG A 782 -0.50 27.52 10.99
C ARG A 782 -1.19 28.52 10.06
N LYS A 783 -1.99 28.06 9.09
CA LYS A 783 -2.84 28.96 8.31
C LYS A 783 -4.30 28.56 8.42
N ASN A 784 -5.06 29.49 9.01
CA ASN A 784 -6.50 29.60 9.20
C ASN A 784 -7.05 28.93 10.46
#